data_AF-A0A814QJ42-F1
#
_entry.id   AF-A0A814QJ42-F1
#
_cell.length_a   1.000
_cell.length_b   1.000
_cell.length_c   1.000
_cell.angle_alpha   90.00
_cell.angle_beta   90.00
_cell.angle_gamma   90.00
#
_symmetry.space_group_name_H-M   'P 1'
#
loop_
_entity.id
_entity.type
_entity.pdbx_description
1 polymer ?
#
loop_
_entity_poly.entity_id
_entity_poly.type
_entity_poly.pdbx_seq_one_letter_code
_entity_poly.pdbx_strand_id
1 'polypeptide(L)'
;MGCGTSNNSIVHTSIDVNSAAMIPNTTMLNLDTSQTTAVSNTNTIQILIASHTSQQTISERLKQGLLNQSLSCDILNESKPHSLNARANAIQWCDVFVVVISRLYQRTSFCMEAINYAKDKRKPIIAVFAEPNFRPYGALGAILASAIRSIVLTDDSSFAHAISEIRKSTRTKVEKTTNTVNVKDPSEMNNDDASTILPSGSSTCTVLICTVDDGSAVAQLVFDSLKPTQLSVIIENLSKSNATCNVAKCTVFVPILTPQLEQTILCRAAFEQARLLSKPIVPVMAVKKWRPEGWLGLVIAGRIFFRIFDQETAYKPLYDSNRITDLRVEIEFACQPMPSEAEREEIEKKALQKELDDCKSKLSTWPPMRKSRIVNLTKVRQPVRIQVLEPHADSYFDHTHHSISRVTFKAPPMLVDQYGLPKRRPIDCMISYQWDKQDLVRQIYEDMNMRRLQVWFDIWGAMQGSTNDAMAIGVECAKVIIVFLSKAYIESTNCQLEFRYAVQRGKAFVVLRTEPGIVMEQYMLEAIQGFPQYDVYSYNTLEQSINGVPLIDVIVQNIRLLAQAQPSDPIDDCSAELFELRSLVDDARDALSAETGIARYKICTRCGQQYDDYSKDGCKKHAEYFLGGGGLLEDQWVCCRQQTADSPGCIPCQHIDQPRIFVEDPRYGSSTWKPA
;
A
#
# COMPACT_ATOMS: atom_id res chain seq x y z
N MET A 1 50.41 26.52 3.11
CA MET A 1 51.86 26.30 3.01
C MET A 1 52.02 24.92 2.37
N GLY A 2 52.13 24.81 1.04
CA GLY A 2 53.34 25.06 0.24
C GLY A 2 53.95 23.69 -0.10
N CYS A 3 53.72 23.18 -1.33
CA CYS A 3 54.76 22.93 -2.36
C CYS A 3 55.54 21.61 -2.13
N GLY A 4 55.90 20.76 -3.09
CA GLY A 4 55.93 20.70 -4.56
C GLY A 4 56.58 19.34 -4.94
N THR A 5 56.25 18.68 -6.06
CA THR A 5 57.04 18.65 -7.32
C THR A 5 58.53 18.29 -7.12
N SER A 6 59.23 17.42 -7.86
CA SER A 6 59.02 16.78 -9.17
C SER A 6 60.32 16.06 -9.59
N ASN A 7 60.20 15.13 -10.54
CA ASN A 7 61.07 14.89 -11.71
C ASN A 7 62.37 14.04 -11.68
N ASN A 8 62.34 13.11 -12.67
CA ASN A 8 63.34 12.77 -13.69
C ASN A 8 64.62 12.00 -13.31
N SER A 9 64.86 10.86 -13.98
CA SER A 9 65.65 10.84 -15.23
C SER A 9 65.85 9.42 -15.79
N ILE A 10 65.97 9.38 -17.11
CA ILE A 10 66.13 8.24 -18.03
C ILE A 10 67.63 8.03 -18.31
N VAL A 11 68.09 6.78 -18.46
CA VAL A 11 69.28 6.44 -19.28
C VAL A 11 69.07 5.12 -20.02
N HIS A 12 69.32 5.15 -21.33
CA HIS A 12 69.31 4.06 -22.32
C HIS A 12 70.62 3.23 -22.34
N THR A 13 70.57 1.99 -22.88
CA THR A 13 71.57 1.32 -23.79
C THR A 13 71.15 -0.17 -23.97
N SER A 14 70.58 -0.62 -25.11
CA SER A 14 71.16 -1.14 -26.38
C SER A 14 71.95 -2.47 -26.24
N ILE A 15 71.43 -3.63 -26.68
CA ILE A 15 71.51 -4.32 -28.01
C ILE A 15 72.53 -5.50 -28.03
N ASP A 16 72.10 -6.62 -28.63
CA ASP A 16 72.83 -7.70 -29.36
C ASP A 16 72.59 -9.14 -28.85
N VAL A 17 72.58 -10.24 -29.64
CA VAL A 17 72.05 -10.66 -30.97
C VAL A 17 72.43 -12.16 -31.10
N ASN A 18 71.44 -13.00 -31.41
CA ASN A 18 71.42 -14.27 -32.18
C ASN A 18 72.34 -15.50 -31.94
N SER A 19 71.72 -16.64 -32.35
CA SER A 19 72.26 -17.92 -32.89
C SER A 19 72.25 -19.10 -31.89
N ALA A 20 71.86 -20.34 -32.21
CA ALA A 20 71.54 -21.02 -33.47
C ALA A 20 70.60 -22.24 -33.22
N ALA A 21 69.95 -22.71 -34.27
CA ALA A 21 68.97 -23.80 -34.33
C ALA A 21 69.60 -25.17 -34.72
N MET A 22 68.73 -26.19 -34.93
CA MET A 22 68.87 -27.46 -35.70
C MET A 22 69.17 -28.76 -34.89
N ILE A 23 68.49 -29.93 -34.97
CA ILE A 23 67.51 -30.63 -35.87
C ILE A 23 66.77 -31.78 -35.06
N PRO A 24 65.96 -32.76 -35.60
CA PRO A 24 64.48 -32.82 -35.61
C PRO A 24 63.82 -34.15 -35.09
N ASN A 25 62.49 -34.24 -35.33
CA ASN A 25 61.66 -35.43 -35.63
C ASN A 25 60.79 -36.07 -34.54
N THR A 26 59.65 -35.41 -34.30
CA THR A 26 58.28 -35.86 -34.61
C THR A 26 57.90 -37.34 -34.44
N THR A 27 57.01 -37.60 -33.48
CA THR A 27 55.83 -38.46 -33.71
C THR A 27 54.64 -37.88 -32.93
N MET A 28 53.51 -37.76 -33.62
CA MET A 28 52.33 -36.96 -33.24
C MET A 28 51.56 -37.47 -32.02
N LEU A 29 50.92 -36.54 -31.30
CA LEU A 29 49.52 -36.64 -30.81
C LEU A 29 49.01 -35.21 -30.48
N ASN A 30 47.79 -34.92 -30.91
CA ASN A 30 47.19 -33.60 -31.15
C ASN A 30 47.15 -32.62 -29.96
N LEU A 31 47.41 -31.34 -30.26
CA LEU A 31 47.05 -30.18 -29.44
C LEU A 31 45.59 -29.79 -29.73
N ASP A 32 44.84 -29.49 -28.67
CA ASP A 32 43.73 -28.53 -28.71
C ASP A 32 44.07 -27.36 -27.77
N THR A 33 44.08 -26.17 -28.36
CA THR A 33 44.40 -24.88 -27.75
C THR A 33 43.21 -24.35 -26.95
N SER A 34 43.38 -24.14 -25.64
CA SER A 34 42.54 -23.26 -24.83
C SER A 34 43.36 -22.06 -24.34
N GLN A 35 43.25 -20.94 -25.05
CA GLN A 35 43.67 -19.64 -24.54
C GLN A 35 42.65 -19.18 -23.50
N THR A 36 43.03 -19.26 -22.23
CA THR A 36 42.38 -18.58 -21.11
C THR A 36 42.52 -17.07 -21.29
N THR A 37 41.45 -16.40 -21.71
CA THR A 37 41.29 -14.96 -21.60
C THR A 37 40.99 -14.59 -20.14
N ALA A 38 41.90 -13.80 -19.56
CA ALA A 38 41.71 -13.21 -18.24
C ALA A 38 40.53 -12.22 -18.28
N VAL A 39 39.47 -12.53 -17.52
CA VAL A 39 38.31 -11.65 -17.32
C VAL A 39 38.71 -10.51 -16.37
N SER A 40 38.82 -9.29 -16.91
CA SER A 40 38.97 -8.07 -16.12
C SER A 40 37.62 -7.71 -15.47
N ASN A 41 37.44 -8.03 -14.19
CA ASN A 41 36.27 -7.60 -13.40
C ASN A 41 36.33 -6.08 -13.13
N THR A 42 35.68 -5.28 -13.97
CA THR A 42 35.26 -3.92 -13.61
C THR A 42 34.00 -4.01 -12.75
N ASN A 43 34.04 -3.55 -11.48
CA ASN A 43 32.87 -3.46 -10.58
C ASN A 43 31.88 -2.40 -11.12
N THR A 44 31.02 -2.79 -12.05
CA THR A 44 29.94 -1.94 -12.58
C THR A 44 28.70 -2.07 -11.70
N ILE A 45 28.15 -0.96 -11.22
CA ILE A 45 26.88 -0.94 -10.47
C ILE A 45 25.72 -0.97 -11.47
N GLN A 46 24.76 -1.85 -11.23
CA GLN A 46 23.60 -2.06 -12.09
C GLN A 46 22.40 -1.23 -11.62
N ILE A 47 21.89 -0.36 -12.48
CA ILE A 47 20.74 0.50 -12.21
C ILE A 47 19.57 0.08 -13.10
N LEU A 48 18.39 -0.13 -12.51
CA LEU A 48 17.16 -0.33 -13.26
C LEU A 48 16.21 0.83 -13.02
N ILE A 49 15.85 1.53 -14.10
CA ILE A 49 14.89 2.63 -14.09
C ILE A 49 13.51 2.07 -14.44
N ALA A 50 12.63 1.99 -13.45
CA ALA A 50 11.23 1.62 -13.64
C ALA A 50 10.37 2.86 -13.87
N SER A 51 9.57 2.85 -14.94
CA SER A 51 8.71 3.98 -15.32
C SER A 51 7.51 3.53 -16.15
N HIS A 52 6.43 4.31 -16.15
CA HIS A 52 5.38 4.14 -17.16
C HIS A 52 5.87 4.66 -18.52
N THR A 53 5.43 4.03 -19.62
CA THR A 53 5.78 4.42 -21.02
C THR A 53 5.54 5.90 -21.33
N SER A 54 4.54 6.54 -20.73
CA SER A 54 4.32 8.00 -20.86
C SER A 54 5.49 8.87 -20.37
N GLN A 55 6.36 8.33 -19.50
CA GLN A 55 7.54 8.99 -18.96
C GLN A 55 8.84 8.51 -19.64
N GLN A 56 8.75 7.88 -20.82
CA GLN A 56 9.90 7.33 -21.53
C GLN A 56 10.99 8.38 -21.80
N THR A 57 10.62 9.61 -22.15
CA THR A 57 11.58 10.70 -22.37
C THR A 57 12.43 10.99 -21.13
N ILE A 58 11.81 10.98 -19.95
CA ILE A 58 12.50 11.20 -18.67
C ILE A 58 13.44 10.01 -18.39
N SER A 59 12.95 8.79 -18.55
CA SER A 59 13.72 7.57 -18.30
C SER A 59 14.93 7.43 -19.22
N GLU A 60 14.79 7.72 -20.52
CA GLU A 60 15.89 7.67 -21.47
C GLU A 60 16.92 8.78 -21.19
N ARG A 61 16.47 9.99 -20.82
CA ARG A 61 17.38 11.08 -20.43
C ARG A 61 18.16 10.74 -19.15
N LEU A 62 17.51 10.14 -18.16
CA LEU A 62 18.19 9.64 -16.95
C LEU A 62 19.19 8.53 -17.29
N LYS A 63 18.80 7.56 -18.13
CA LYS A 63 19.69 6.49 -18.60
C LYS A 63 20.94 7.07 -19.27
N GLN A 64 20.77 7.95 -20.26
CA GLN A 64 21.88 8.63 -20.96
C GLN A 64 22.78 9.40 -19.99
N GLY A 65 22.21 10.12 -19.02
CA GLY A 65 22.96 10.89 -18.04
C GLY A 65 23.71 10.04 -17.01
N LEU A 66 23.23 8.84 -16.71
CA LEU A 66 23.83 7.95 -15.72
C LEU A 66 24.95 7.08 -16.30
N LEU A 67 24.83 6.64 -17.55
CA LEU A 67 25.79 5.78 -18.23
C LEU A 67 27.23 6.32 -18.13
N ASN A 68 28.13 5.50 -17.58
CA ASN A 68 29.58 5.73 -17.56
C ASN A 68 30.31 4.41 -17.31
N GLN A 69 31.64 4.42 -17.25
CA GLN A 69 32.46 3.22 -17.07
C GLN A 69 32.17 2.41 -15.78
N SER A 70 31.48 3.01 -14.80
CA SER A 70 31.18 2.40 -13.49
C SER A 70 29.70 2.09 -13.26
N LEU A 71 28.81 2.54 -14.16
CA LEU A 71 27.36 2.40 -14.03
C LEU A 71 26.78 1.85 -15.33
N SER A 72 26.07 0.74 -15.20
CA SER A 72 25.22 0.22 -16.27
C SER A 72 23.77 0.47 -15.89
N CYS A 73 22.96 0.79 -16.88
CA CYS A 73 21.60 1.27 -16.67
C CYS A 73 20.66 0.66 -17.70
N ASP A 74 19.53 0.14 -17.24
CA ASP A 74 18.45 -0.28 -18.12
C ASP A 74 17.07 0.23 -17.68
N ILE A 75 16.06 0.07 -18.54
CA ILE A 75 14.70 0.59 -18.34
C ILE A 75 13.69 -0.56 -18.30
N LEU A 76 12.84 -0.54 -17.28
CA LEU A 76 11.68 -1.40 -17.13
C LEU A 76 10.40 -0.55 -17.26
N ASN A 77 9.53 -0.90 -18.20
CA ASN A 77 8.20 -0.30 -18.36
C ASN A 77 7.19 -1.37 -18.83
N GLU A 78 6.01 -1.00 -19.29
CA GLU A 78 4.97 -1.93 -19.76
C GLU A 78 5.36 -2.67 -21.04
N SER A 79 6.21 -2.07 -21.87
CA SER A 79 6.62 -2.62 -23.17
C SER A 79 7.98 -3.31 -23.15
N LYS A 80 8.82 -3.11 -22.12
CA LYS A 80 10.14 -3.75 -22.06
C LYS A 80 10.63 -3.98 -20.63
N PRO A 81 11.25 -5.15 -20.35
CA PRO A 81 11.06 -6.42 -21.05
C PRO A 81 9.61 -6.93 -20.98
N HIS A 82 9.19 -7.65 -22.02
CA HIS A 82 7.82 -8.18 -22.15
C HIS A 82 7.56 -9.39 -21.25
N SER A 83 8.42 -10.41 -21.28
CA SER A 83 8.15 -11.67 -20.57
C SER A 83 8.31 -11.54 -19.06
N LEU A 84 7.48 -12.26 -18.30
CA LEU A 84 7.57 -12.33 -16.84
C LEU A 84 8.96 -12.71 -16.33
N ASN A 85 9.60 -13.66 -17.01
CA ASN A 85 10.93 -14.13 -16.64
C ASN A 85 11.97 -13.03 -16.82
N ALA A 86 11.94 -12.31 -17.95
CA ALA A 86 12.87 -11.23 -18.21
C ALA A 86 12.67 -10.03 -17.26
N ARG A 87 11.41 -9.71 -16.93
CA ARG A 87 11.10 -8.69 -15.91
C ARG A 87 11.65 -9.07 -14.54
N ALA A 88 11.42 -10.31 -14.11
CA ALA A 88 11.89 -10.77 -12.81
C ALA A 88 13.43 -10.85 -12.74
N ASN A 89 14.08 -11.22 -13.83
CA ASN A 89 15.53 -11.22 -13.95
C ASN A 89 16.09 -9.80 -13.88
N ALA A 90 15.53 -8.84 -14.64
CA ALA A 90 15.98 -7.45 -14.62
C ALA A 90 15.94 -6.83 -13.21
N ILE A 91 14.86 -7.07 -12.47
CA ILE A 91 14.72 -6.59 -11.08
C ILE A 91 15.74 -7.25 -10.15
N GLN A 92 16.04 -8.54 -10.35
CA GLN A 92 17.07 -9.23 -9.56
C GLN A 92 18.49 -8.77 -9.91
N TRP A 93 18.73 -8.46 -11.19
CA TRP A 93 20.01 -7.98 -11.73
C TRP A 93 20.42 -6.62 -11.17
N CYS A 94 19.47 -5.71 -10.92
CA CYS A 94 19.84 -4.37 -10.48
C CYS A 94 20.34 -4.33 -9.03
N ASP A 95 21.37 -3.53 -8.78
CA ASP A 95 21.84 -3.16 -7.44
C ASP A 95 20.99 -2.01 -6.86
N VAL A 96 20.51 -1.10 -7.72
CA VAL A 96 19.68 0.04 -7.35
C VAL A 96 18.46 0.14 -8.28
N PHE A 97 17.29 0.29 -7.67
CA PHE A 97 16.01 0.40 -8.36
C PHE A 97 15.52 1.86 -8.33
N VAL A 98 15.54 2.53 -9.47
CA VAL A 98 15.08 3.92 -9.61
C VAL A 98 13.65 3.91 -10.12
N VAL A 99 12.73 4.56 -9.41
CA VAL A 99 11.33 4.64 -9.81
C VAL A 99 11.02 6.06 -10.28
N VAL A 100 10.62 6.19 -11.55
CA VAL A 100 10.10 7.45 -12.11
C VAL A 100 8.60 7.49 -11.83
N ILE A 101 8.25 8.28 -10.82
CA ILE A 101 6.93 8.34 -10.21
C ILE A 101 6.03 9.26 -11.03
N SER A 102 4.89 8.72 -11.45
CA SER A 102 3.80 9.41 -12.13
C SER A 102 2.46 8.79 -11.71
N ARG A 103 1.35 9.48 -11.99
CA ARG A 103 0.01 8.91 -11.75
C ARG A 103 -0.18 7.59 -12.49
N LEU A 104 0.23 7.56 -13.77
CA LEU A 104 0.09 6.38 -14.62
C LEU A 104 0.96 5.20 -14.16
N TYR A 105 2.13 5.46 -13.55
CA TYR A 105 2.91 4.39 -12.91
C TYR A 105 2.09 3.71 -11.82
N GLN A 106 1.43 4.49 -10.96
CA GLN A 106 0.66 3.95 -9.84
C GLN A 106 -0.58 3.17 -10.29
N ARG A 107 -1.23 3.60 -11.37
CA ARG A 107 -2.43 2.97 -11.93
C ARG A 107 -2.15 1.72 -12.75
N THR A 108 -0.89 1.46 -13.10
CA THR A 108 -0.52 0.37 -13.99
C THR A 108 -0.04 -0.84 -13.22
N SER A 109 -0.75 -1.96 -13.36
CA SER A 109 -0.45 -3.23 -12.67
C SER A 109 1.00 -3.70 -12.90
N PHE A 110 1.50 -3.62 -14.14
CA PHE A 110 2.88 -4.00 -14.49
C PHE A 110 3.95 -3.21 -13.75
N CYS A 111 3.68 -1.93 -13.47
CA CYS A 111 4.56 -1.04 -12.71
C CYS A 111 4.47 -1.35 -11.21
N MET A 112 3.25 -1.52 -10.70
CA MET A 112 3.02 -1.87 -9.29
C MET A 112 3.60 -3.25 -8.92
N GLU A 113 3.50 -4.24 -9.79
CA GLU A 113 4.16 -5.55 -9.59
C GLU A 113 5.68 -5.41 -9.51
N ALA A 114 6.27 -4.58 -10.36
CA ALA A 114 7.72 -4.37 -10.39
C ALA A 114 8.25 -3.76 -9.08
N ILE A 115 7.60 -2.70 -8.58
CA ILE A 115 8.03 -2.07 -7.32
C ILE A 115 7.76 -2.96 -6.10
N ASN A 116 6.64 -3.70 -6.08
CA ASN A 116 6.37 -4.67 -5.02
C ASN A 116 7.44 -5.77 -5.00
N TYR A 117 7.84 -6.30 -6.16
CA TYR A 117 8.88 -7.31 -6.24
C TYR A 117 10.27 -6.75 -5.88
N ALA A 118 10.58 -5.52 -6.29
CA ALA A 118 11.81 -4.85 -5.86
C ALA A 118 11.86 -4.68 -4.33
N LYS A 119 10.73 -4.33 -3.69
CA LYS A 119 10.59 -4.29 -2.22
C LYS A 119 10.81 -5.66 -1.59
N ASP A 120 10.19 -6.71 -2.13
CA ASP A 120 10.33 -8.08 -1.60
C ASP A 120 11.78 -8.61 -1.74
N LYS A 121 12.48 -8.21 -2.81
CA LYS A 121 13.91 -8.46 -3.01
C LYS A 121 14.83 -7.46 -2.28
N ARG A 122 14.27 -6.57 -1.45
CA ARG A 122 14.98 -5.57 -0.63
C ARG A 122 15.90 -4.68 -1.45
N LYS A 123 15.52 -4.37 -2.68
CA LYS A 123 16.33 -3.52 -3.56
C LYS A 123 16.38 -2.09 -3.00
N PRO A 124 17.56 -1.45 -2.95
CA PRO A 124 17.72 -0.02 -2.74
C PRO A 124 16.84 0.82 -3.69
N ILE A 125 15.80 1.48 -3.17
CA ILE A 125 14.87 2.29 -4.00
C ILE A 125 15.25 3.78 -3.97
N ILE A 126 15.29 4.40 -5.15
CA ILE A 126 15.37 5.86 -5.32
C ILE A 126 14.10 6.35 -6.02
N ALA A 127 13.44 7.34 -5.42
CA ALA A 127 12.22 7.96 -5.91
C ALA A 127 12.55 9.20 -6.77
N VAL A 128 12.08 9.24 -8.02
CA VAL A 128 12.17 10.40 -8.91
C VAL A 128 10.76 10.84 -9.31
N PHE A 129 10.30 11.96 -8.78
CA PHE A 129 8.97 12.50 -9.06
C PHE A 129 8.98 13.26 -10.38
N ALA A 130 8.37 12.67 -11.41
CA ALA A 130 8.16 13.31 -12.71
C ALA A 130 7.05 14.38 -12.67
N GLU A 131 6.10 14.23 -11.75
CA GLU A 131 4.97 15.14 -11.55
C GLU A 131 5.08 15.80 -10.17
N PRO A 132 5.50 17.08 -10.06
CA PRO A 132 5.75 17.74 -8.77
C PRO A 132 4.53 17.79 -7.83
N ASN A 133 3.33 17.75 -8.39
CA ASN A 133 2.07 17.85 -7.66
C ASN A 133 1.44 16.49 -7.36
N PHE A 134 2.05 15.39 -7.81
CA PHE A 134 1.53 14.05 -7.55
C PHE A 134 2.09 13.51 -6.23
N ARG A 135 1.19 13.11 -5.33
CA ARG A 135 1.54 12.46 -4.07
C ARG A 135 1.13 10.99 -4.14
N PRO A 136 2.10 10.07 -4.23
CA PRO A 136 1.83 8.64 -4.22
C PRO A 136 1.06 8.20 -2.98
N TYR A 137 0.21 7.21 -3.18
CA TYR A 137 -0.63 6.61 -2.15
C TYR A 137 -0.56 5.08 -2.24
N GLY A 138 -1.25 4.38 -1.35
CA GLY A 138 -1.29 2.93 -1.34
C GLY A 138 0.11 2.35 -1.18
N ALA A 139 0.31 1.19 -1.79
CA ALA A 139 1.59 0.48 -1.79
C ALA A 139 2.72 1.34 -2.36
N LEU A 140 2.47 2.13 -3.41
CA LEU A 140 3.51 2.99 -4.00
C LEU A 140 3.97 4.02 -2.96
N GLY A 141 3.02 4.74 -2.34
CA GLY A 141 3.34 5.70 -1.28
C GLY A 141 4.10 5.07 -0.12
N ALA A 142 3.65 3.92 0.36
CA ALA A 142 4.25 3.25 1.50
C ALA A 142 5.66 2.70 1.21
N ILE A 143 5.88 2.10 0.04
CA ILE A 143 7.20 1.63 -0.38
C ILE A 143 8.16 2.81 -0.53
N LEU A 144 7.71 3.90 -1.15
CA LEU A 144 8.53 5.10 -1.33
C LEU A 144 8.83 5.85 -0.03
N ALA A 145 8.05 5.65 1.04
CA ALA A 145 8.38 6.15 2.38
C ALA A 145 9.71 5.59 2.90
N SER A 146 10.13 4.43 2.40
CA SER A 146 11.42 3.79 2.70
C SER A 146 12.47 4.00 1.61
N ALA A 147 12.20 4.85 0.62
CA ALA A 147 13.18 5.19 -0.41
C ALA A 147 14.42 5.83 0.23
N ILE A 148 15.58 5.51 -0.32
CA ILE A 148 16.88 6.02 0.14
C ILE A 148 16.99 7.51 -0.15
N ARG A 149 16.39 7.94 -1.25
CA ARG A 149 16.40 9.32 -1.72
C ARG A 149 15.13 9.60 -2.51
N SER A 150 14.58 10.79 -2.33
CA SER A 150 13.46 11.33 -3.10
C SER A 150 13.90 12.60 -3.79
N ILE A 151 13.68 12.66 -5.10
CA ILE A 151 14.12 13.74 -5.99
C ILE A 151 12.91 14.22 -6.78
N VAL A 152 12.70 15.53 -6.86
CA VAL A 152 11.60 16.13 -7.63
C VAL A 152 12.17 16.79 -8.88
N LEU A 153 11.60 16.47 -10.05
CA LEU A 153 11.97 17.09 -11.31
C LEU A 153 11.08 18.30 -11.58
N THR A 154 11.66 19.49 -11.66
CA THR A 154 10.95 20.76 -11.92
C THR A 154 11.37 21.41 -13.23
N ASP A 155 12.62 21.24 -13.64
CA ASP A 155 13.26 21.90 -14.78
C ASP A 155 14.55 21.17 -15.21
N ASP A 156 15.24 21.68 -16.22
CA ASP A 156 16.50 21.06 -16.71
C ASP A 156 17.64 21.05 -15.69
N SER A 157 17.70 22.04 -14.78
CA SER A 157 18.72 22.06 -13.71
C SER A 157 18.46 20.94 -12.69
N SER A 158 17.19 20.64 -12.43
CA SER A 158 16.77 19.54 -11.56
C SER A 158 17.18 18.17 -12.11
N PHE A 159 17.28 18.00 -13.44
CA PHE A 159 17.77 16.76 -14.05
C PHE A 159 19.26 16.52 -13.79
N ALA A 160 20.09 17.56 -13.94
CA ALA A 160 21.53 17.44 -13.64
C ALA A 160 21.74 17.13 -12.15
N HIS A 161 20.97 17.77 -11.27
CA HIS A 161 20.96 17.47 -9.85
C HIS A 161 20.52 16.03 -9.57
N ALA A 162 19.45 15.54 -10.22
CA ALA A 162 18.95 14.19 -10.07
C ALA A 162 20.01 13.13 -10.42
N ILE A 163 20.70 13.29 -11.55
CA ILE A 163 21.78 12.40 -11.98
C ILE A 163 22.92 12.38 -10.94
N SER A 164 23.31 13.54 -10.42
CA SER A 164 24.33 13.65 -9.38
C SER A 164 23.92 12.94 -8.09
N GLU A 165 22.69 13.13 -7.64
CA GLU A 165 22.15 12.53 -6.42
C GLU A 165 22.01 11.01 -6.52
N ILE A 166 21.58 10.49 -7.67
CA ILE A 166 21.54 9.05 -7.94
C ILE A 166 22.96 8.45 -7.89
N ARG A 167 23.95 9.11 -8.51
CA ARG A 167 25.37 8.70 -8.47
C ARG A 167 25.96 8.72 -7.06
N LYS A 168 25.55 9.68 -6.22
CA LYS A 168 25.98 9.73 -4.82
C LYS A 168 25.36 8.61 -3.99
N SER A 169 24.06 8.36 -4.19
CA SER A 169 23.30 7.36 -3.45
C SER A 169 23.77 5.93 -3.76
N THR A 170 24.12 5.66 -5.02
CA THR A 170 24.68 4.37 -5.46
C THR A 170 26.04 4.07 -4.83
N ARG A 171 26.91 5.07 -4.62
CA ARG A 171 28.23 4.86 -3.98
C ARG A 171 28.19 4.59 -2.48
N THR A 172 27.13 5.02 -1.80
CA THR A 172 27.08 5.04 -0.32
C THR A 172 26.42 3.78 0.27
N LYS A 173 25.67 3.00 -0.53
CA LYS A 173 24.79 1.93 -0.03
C LYS A 173 24.95 0.57 -0.71
N VAL A 174 25.92 0.38 -1.60
CA VAL A 174 26.18 -0.93 -2.20
C VAL A 174 27.03 -1.77 -1.25
N GLU A 175 26.40 -2.33 -0.22
CA GLU A 175 26.87 -3.61 0.33
C GLU A 175 26.51 -4.68 -0.70
N LYS A 176 27.51 -5.40 -1.24
CA LYS A 176 27.30 -6.39 -2.29
C LYS A 176 26.20 -7.36 -1.86
N THR A 177 25.06 -7.32 -2.54
CA THR A 177 24.06 -8.38 -2.41
C THR A 177 24.70 -9.63 -3.02
N THR A 178 24.80 -10.70 -2.24
CA THR A 178 25.41 -11.98 -2.63
C THR A 178 24.90 -12.44 -4.00
N ASN A 179 25.84 -12.80 -4.89
CA ASN A 179 25.60 -13.39 -6.20
C ASN A 179 24.45 -14.40 -6.16
N THR A 180 23.29 -14.04 -6.71
CA THR A 180 22.23 -14.98 -7.05
C THR A 180 22.66 -15.76 -8.29
N VAL A 181 22.80 -17.07 -8.15
CA VAL A 181 23.09 -18.01 -9.25
C VAL A 181 21.98 -17.86 -10.30
N ASN A 182 22.34 -17.70 -11.58
CA ASN A 182 21.45 -17.62 -12.78
C ASN A 182 20.80 -16.26 -13.14
N VAL A 183 21.25 -15.13 -12.59
CA VAL A 183 20.82 -13.80 -13.08
C VAL A 183 21.66 -13.36 -14.27
N LYS A 184 21.02 -13.04 -15.39
CA LYS A 184 21.68 -12.60 -16.64
C LYS A 184 21.58 -11.09 -16.82
N ASP A 185 22.46 -10.51 -17.62
CA ASP A 185 22.27 -9.13 -18.05
C ASP A 185 20.95 -9.01 -18.86
N PRO A 186 20.12 -7.97 -18.65
CA PRO A 186 18.91 -7.77 -19.44
C PRO A 186 19.12 -7.81 -20.95
N SER A 187 20.30 -7.39 -21.43
CA SER A 187 20.68 -7.46 -22.85
C SER A 187 20.97 -8.87 -23.36
N GLU A 188 21.32 -9.81 -22.47
CA GLU A 188 21.59 -11.23 -22.77
C GLU A 188 20.33 -12.11 -22.66
N MET A 189 19.22 -11.53 -22.19
CA MET A 189 17.93 -12.19 -22.25
C MET A 189 17.41 -12.05 -23.68
N ASN A 190 17.63 -13.09 -24.49
CA ASN A 190 16.99 -13.17 -25.81
C ASN A 190 15.49 -12.85 -25.66
N ASN A 191 14.94 -12.12 -26.64
CA ASN A 191 13.49 -12.02 -26.84
C ASN A 191 12.84 -13.41 -27.13
N ASP A 192 13.64 -14.49 -27.16
CA ASP A 192 13.27 -15.88 -27.43
C ASP A 192 12.56 -16.61 -26.28
N ASP A 193 12.23 -15.96 -25.16
CA ASP A 193 11.07 -16.35 -24.34
C ASP A 193 9.77 -15.98 -25.11
N ALA A 194 9.72 -16.31 -26.41
CA ALA A 194 8.60 -16.12 -27.31
C ALA A 194 7.36 -16.73 -26.67
N SER A 195 6.25 -16.00 -26.72
CA SER A 195 4.94 -16.38 -26.19
C SER A 195 4.67 -17.85 -26.47
N THR A 196 4.86 -18.70 -25.45
CA THR A 196 4.47 -20.10 -25.55
C THR A 196 2.98 -20.10 -25.85
N ILE A 197 2.60 -20.60 -27.03
CA ILE A 197 1.21 -20.63 -27.45
C ILE A 197 0.49 -21.57 -26.48
N LEU A 198 -0.32 -21.01 -25.59
CA LEU A 198 -1.19 -21.80 -24.74
C LEU A 198 -2.23 -22.48 -25.62
N PRO A 199 -2.30 -23.82 -25.65
CA PRO A 199 -3.37 -24.51 -26.34
C PRO A 199 -4.69 -24.07 -25.70
N SER A 200 -5.55 -23.38 -26.45
CA SER A 200 -6.79 -22.85 -25.90
C SER A 200 -7.82 -23.97 -25.75
N GLY A 201 -8.40 -24.11 -24.56
CA GLY A 201 -9.52 -25.02 -24.36
C GLY A 201 -10.82 -24.51 -24.99
N SER A 202 -11.84 -25.36 -25.09
CA SER A 202 -13.14 -25.02 -25.69
C SER A 202 -14.11 -24.36 -24.71
N SER A 203 -14.04 -24.70 -23.42
CA SER A 203 -15.03 -24.33 -22.39
C SER A 203 -14.86 -22.92 -21.81
N THR A 204 -15.97 -22.30 -21.39
CA THR A 204 -15.99 -21.10 -20.55
C THR A 204 -16.23 -21.50 -19.10
N CYS A 205 -15.67 -20.74 -18.15
CA CYS A 205 -15.93 -20.96 -16.73
C CYS A 205 -15.88 -19.63 -15.96
N THR A 206 -16.49 -19.61 -14.78
CA THR A 206 -16.39 -18.47 -13.88
C THR A 206 -15.05 -18.51 -13.15
N VAL A 207 -14.70 -19.66 -12.57
CA VAL A 207 -13.47 -19.86 -11.81
C VAL A 207 -12.62 -20.95 -12.47
N LEU A 208 -11.38 -20.60 -12.82
CA LEU A 208 -10.39 -21.55 -13.30
C LEU A 208 -9.36 -21.83 -12.19
N ILE A 209 -9.33 -23.07 -11.69
CA ILE A 209 -8.30 -23.55 -10.77
C ILE A 209 -7.17 -24.17 -11.60
N CYS A 210 -6.01 -23.51 -11.63
CA CYS A 210 -4.82 -24.00 -12.32
C CYS A 210 -3.91 -24.73 -11.35
N THR A 211 -3.51 -25.95 -11.70
CA THR A 211 -2.66 -26.79 -10.85
C THR A 211 -1.69 -27.63 -11.67
N VAL A 212 -0.86 -28.37 -10.97
CA VAL A 212 0.06 -29.41 -11.46
C VAL A 212 -0.05 -30.62 -10.52
N ASP A 213 0.70 -31.69 -10.81
CA ASP A 213 0.55 -32.96 -10.10
C ASP A 213 0.76 -32.81 -8.58
N ASP A 214 1.79 -32.09 -8.14
CA ASP A 214 2.08 -31.85 -6.72
C ASP A 214 1.10 -30.90 -6.00
N GLY A 215 0.24 -30.19 -6.75
CA GLY A 215 -0.79 -29.29 -6.22
C GLY A 215 -2.22 -29.84 -6.29
N SER A 216 -2.42 -31.00 -6.92
CA SER A 216 -3.74 -31.49 -7.31
C SER A 216 -4.67 -31.78 -6.12
N ALA A 217 -4.13 -32.25 -4.98
CA ALA A 217 -4.92 -32.48 -3.77
C ALA A 217 -5.50 -31.18 -3.19
N VAL A 218 -4.69 -30.11 -3.15
CA VAL A 218 -5.14 -28.79 -2.69
C VAL A 218 -6.13 -28.17 -3.69
N ALA A 219 -5.90 -28.35 -4.99
CA ALA A 219 -6.85 -27.93 -6.03
C ALA A 219 -8.24 -28.54 -5.82
N GLN A 220 -8.29 -29.85 -5.48
CA GLN A 220 -9.52 -30.55 -5.21
C GLN A 220 -10.23 -30.02 -3.95
N LEU A 221 -9.47 -29.73 -2.88
CA LEU A 221 -10.03 -29.11 -1.66
C LEU A 221 -10.69 -27.75 -1.97
N VAL A 222 -10.01 -26.91 -2.77
CA VAL A 222 -10.55 -25.60 -3.19
C VAL A 222 -11.82 -25.80 -4.03
N PHE A 223 -11.79 -26.71 -5.00
CA PHE A 223 -12.95 -27.02 -5.84
C PHE A 223 -14.15 -27.50 -5.01
N ASP A 224 -13.93 -28.43 -4.08
CA ASP A 224 -14.99 -28.96 -3.21
C ASP A 224 -15.59 -27.86 -2.33
N SER A 225 -14.76 -26.92 -1.88
CA SER A 225 -15.22 -25.76 -1.12
C SER A 225 -16.11 -24.82 -1.95
N LEU A 226 -15.99 -24.81 -3.27
CA LEU A 226 -16.76 -23.93 -4.15
C LEU A 226 -18.05 -24.59 -4.67
N LYS A 227 -18.24 -25.91 -4.51
CA LYS A 227 -19.48 -26.61 -4.93
C LYS A 227 -20.80 -25.97 -4.42
N PRO A 228 -20.88 -25.44 -3.19
CA PRO A 228 -22.10 -24.78 -2.71
C PRO A 228 -22.37 -23.44 -3.40
N THR A 229 -21.35 -22.82 -4.00
CA THR A 229 -21.46 -21.58 -4.76
C THR A 229 -22.04 -21.93 -6.13
N GLN A 230 -22.99 -21.16 -6.65
CA GLN A 230 -23.57 -21.40 -7.99
C GLN A 230 -22.58 -21.09 -9.14
N LEU A 231 -21.27 -21.02 -8.85
CA LEU A 231 -20.21 -20.66 -9.78
C LEU A 231 -19.84 -21.88 -10.64
N SER A 232 -19.54 -21.63 -11.91
CA SER A 232 -18.96 -22.66 -12.78
C SER A 232 -17.45 -22.74 -12.54
N VAL A 233 -16.98 -23.86 -11.99
CA VAL A 233 -15.59 -24.08 -11.60
C VAL A 233 -14.97 -25.19 -12.46
N ILE A 234 -13.77 -24.96 -12.99
CA ILE A 234 -12.98 -25.96 -13.73
C ILE A 234 -11.61 -26.10 -13.08
N ILE A 235 -11.11 -27.32 -12.95
CA ILE A 235 -9.70 -27.60 -12.59
C ILE A 235 -8.94 -27.97 -13.86
N GLU A 236 -7.81 -27.31 -14.11
CA GLU A 236 -6.87 -27.67 -15.20
C GLU A 236 -5.50 -28.02 -14.61
N ASN A 237 -5.05 -29.25 -14.88
CA ASN A 237 -3.70 -29.68 -14.54
C ASN A 237 -2.80 -29.52 -15.78
N LEU A 238 -1.79 -28.64 -15.67
CA LEU A 238 -0.89 -28.27 -16.77
C LEU A 238 0.45 -29.01 -16.74
N SER A 239 0.56 -30.13 -16.02
CA SER A 239 1.81 -30.91 -15.93
C SER A 239 2.21 -31.56 -17.26
N LYS A 240 1.25 -31.75 -18.19
CA LYS A 240 1.49 -32.35 -19.50
C LYS A 240 1.69 -31.28 -20.57
N SER A 241 2.64 -31.50 -21.48
CA SER A 241 3.01 -30.54 -22.53
C SER A 241 1.90 -30.20 -23.54
N ASN A 242 0.86 -31.03 -23.64
CA ASN A 242 -0.30 -30.82 -24.50
C ASN A 242 -1.56 -30.36 -23.75
N ALA A 243 -1.44 -30.01 -22.46
CA ALA A 243 -2.57 -29.53 -21.69
C ALA A 243 -3.11 -28.22 -22.26
N THR A 244 -4.44 -28.14 -22.38
CA THR A 244 -5.13 -26.92 -22.77
C THR A 244 -5.36 -26.03 -21.55
N CYS A 245 -5.36 -24.71 -21.76
CA CYS A 245 -5.70 -23.74 -20.73
C CYS A 245 -6.86 -22.82 -21.15
N ASN A 246 -7.85 -22.64 -20.25
CA ASN A 246 -9.02 -21.77 -20.47
C ASN A 246 -8.89 -20.39 -19.82
N VAL A 247 -7.69 -19.95 -19.44
CA VAL A 247 -7.48 -18.68 -18.71
C VAL A 247 -8.03 -17.44 -19.43
N ALA A 248 -8.03 -17.43 -20.77
CA ALA A 248 -8.64 -16.34 -21.52
C ALA A 248 -10.16 -16.26 -21.33
N LYS A 249 -10.81 -17.41 -21.12
CA LYS A 249 -12.26 -17.60 -21.03
C LYS A 249 -12.78 -17.70 -19.59
N CYS A 250 -11.91 -17.56 -18.58
CA CYS A 250 -12.32 -17.53 -17.18
C CYS A 250 -12.63 -16.10 -16.70
N THR A 251 -13.42 -15.96 -15.64
CA THR A 251 -13.57 -14.67 -14.93
C THR A 251 -12.45 -14.50 -13.91
N VAL A 252 -12.20 -15.52 -13.08
CA VAL A 252 -11.18 -15.52 -12.02
C VAL A 252 -10.18 -16.65 -12.23
N PHE A 253 -8.89 -16.35 -12.04
CA PHE A 253 -7.79 -17.30 -12.14
C PHE A 253 -7.25 -17.66 -10.74
N VAL A 254 -7.34 -18.93 -10.35
CA VAL A 254 -6.95 -19.45 -9.02
C VAL A 254 -5.79 -20.43 -9.17
N PRO A 255 -4.53 -19.95 -9.13
CA PRO A 255 -3.38 -20.83 -9.24
C PRO A 255 -3.01 -21.48 -7.90
N ILE A 256 -2.79 -22.80 -7.91
CA ILE A 256 -2.27 -23.56 -6.78
C ILE A 256 -0.75 -23.59 -6.86
N LEU A 257 -0.12 -22.76 -6.03
CA LEU A 257 1.31 -22.48 -6.07
C LEU A 257 2.13 -23.60 -5.43
N THR A 258 3.01 -24.19 -6.23
CA THR A 258 3.97 -25.24 -5.85
C THR A 258 5.31 -25.05 -6.59
N PRO A 259 6.41 -25.70 -6.13
CA PRO A 259 7.67 -25.71 -6.87
C PRO A 259 7.55 -26.26 -8.30
N GLN A 260 6.75 -27.30 -8.53
CA GLN A 260 6.54 -27.84 -9.88
C GLN A 260 5.80 -26.82 -10.78
N LEU A 261 4.85 -26.07 -10.23
CA LEU A 261 4.16 -25.00 -10.98
C LEU A 261 5.16 -23.95 -11.47
N GLU A 262 6.09 -23.52 -10.61
CA GLU A 262 7.10 -22.50 -10.95
C GLU A 262 8.00 -22.95 -12.11
N GLN A 263 8.28 -24.25 -12.20
CA GLN A 263 9.12 -24.84 -13.25
C GLN A 263 8.35 -25.12 -14.56
N THR A 264 7.01 -25.09 -14.53
CA THR A 264 6.17 -25.50 -15.66
C THR A 264 5.95 -24.34 -16.63
N ILE A 265 6.43 -24.48 -17.86
CA ILE A 265 6.35 -23.45 -18.92
C ILE A 265 4.90 -23.08 -19.24
N LEU A 266 3.98 -24.06 -19.30
CA LEU A 266 2.56 -23.81 -19.55
C LEU A 266 1.91 -22.98 -18.42
N CYS A 267 2.29 -23.22 -17.17
CA CYS A 267 1.82 -22.40 -16.04
C CYS A 267 2.33 -20.96 -16.18
N ARG A 268 3.62 -20.77 -16.45
CA ARG A 268 4.20 -19.43 -16.70
C ARG A 268 3.43 -18.69 -17.80
N ALA A 269 3.13 -19.38 -18.91
CA ALA A 269 2.35 -18.81 -19.99
C ALA A 269 0.93 -18.45 -19.53
N ALA A 270 0.24 -19.32 -18.79
CA ALA A 270 -1.11 -19.06 -18.29
C ALA A 270 -1.15 -17.81 -17.39
N PHE A 271 -0.13 -17.61 -16.55
CA PHE A 271 0.04 -16.39 -15.75
C PHE A 271 0.28 -15.15 -16.61
N GLU A 272 1.12 -15.25 -17.65
CA GLU A 272 1.34 -14.15 -18.59
C GLU A 272 0.02 -13.73 -19.27
N GLN A 273 -0.76 -14.69 -19.74
CA GLN A 273 -2.05 -14.43 -20.36
C GLN A 273 -3.08 -13.86 -19.38
N ALA A 274 -3.15 -14.39 -18.14
CA ALA A 274 -3.99 -13.84 -17.08
C ALA A 274 -3.66 -12.37 -16.81
N ARG A 275 -2.37 -12.03 -16.72
CA ARG A 275 -1.90 -10.66 -16.50
C ARG A 275 -2.24 -9.72 -17.65
N LEU A 276 -1.98 -10.12 -18.89
CA LEU A 276 -2.29 -9.31 -20.08
C LEU A 276 -3.79 -9.03 -20.21
N LEU A 277 -4.63 -9.98 -19.82
CA LEU A 277 -6.09 -9.84 -19.81
C LEU A 277 -6.64 -9.23 -18.52
N SER A 278 -5.77 -8.80 -17.60
CA SER A 278 -6.14 -8.24 -16.29
C SER A 278 -7.12 -9.11 -15.50
N LYS A 279 -6.97 -10.45 -15.60
CA LYS A 279 -7.78 -11.39 -14.83
C LYS A 279 -7.46 -11.23 -13.33
N PRO A 280 -8.46 -11.20 -12.44
CA PRO A 280 -8.23 -11.38 -11.01
C PRO A 280 -7.50 -12.68 -10.74
N ILE A 281 -6.34 -12.59 -10.06
CA ILE A 281 -5.52 -13.74 -9.68
C ILE A 281 -5.65 -13.93 -8.17
N VAL A 282 -6.20 -15.07 -7.74
CA VAL A 282 -6.35 -15.43 -6.32
C VAL A 282 -5.41 -16.62 -6.00
N PRO A 283 -4.16 -16.35 -5.60
CA PRO A 283 -3.15 -17.39 -5.39
C PRO A 283 -3.36 -18.21 -4.11
N VAL A 284 -3.17 -19.53 -4.20
CA VAL A 284 -3.21 -20.47 -3.07
C VAL A 284 -1.84 -21.12 -2.89
N MET A 285 -1.19 -20.89 -1.75
CA MET A 285 0.10 -21.49 -1.41
C MET A 285 -0.10 -22.90 -0.83
N ALA A 286 0.31 -23.92 -1.60
CA ALA A 286 0.12 -25.33 -1.25
C ALA A 286 1.32 -25.98 -0.51
N VAL A 287 2.45 -25.28 -0.37
CA VAL A 287 3.67 -25.83 0.24
C VAL A 287 4.12 -25.03 1.47
N LYS A 288 4.38 -25.74 2.59
CA LYS A 288 4.90 -25.16 3.83
C LYS A 288 6.34 -24.67 3.64
N LYS A 289 6.66 -23.49 4.18
CA LYS A 289 8.02 -22.91 4.21
C LYS A 289 8.71 -22.71 2.84
N TRP A 290 7.98 -22.85 1.74
CA TRP A 290 8.45 -22.49 0.41
C TRP A 290 8.05 -21.05 0.08
N ARG A 291 8.86 -20.37 -0.73
CA ARG A 291 8.57 -19.04 -1.26
C ARG A 291 8.87 -19.07 -2.76
N PRO A 292 7.95 -18.60 -3.61
CA PRO A 292 8.21 -18.54 -5.03
C PRO A 292 9.29 -17.50 -5.34
N GLU A 293 10.09 -17.79 -6.35
CA GLU A 293 11.14 -16.90 -6.80
C GLU A 293 10.92 -16.54 -8.29
N GLY A 294 11.91 -15.90 -8.91
CA GLY A 294 11.87 -15.58 -10.33
C GLY A 294 10.57 -14.92 -10.79
N TRP A 295 10.03 -15.46 -11.88
CA TRP A 295 8.80 -14.98 -12.52
C TRP A 295 7.57 -15.11 -11.61
N LEU A 296 7.48 -16.18 -10.83
CA LEU A 296 6.31 -16.44 -9.99
C LEU A 296 6.30 -15.49 -8.79
N GLY A 297 7.46 -15.27 -8.18
CA GLY A 297 7.67 -14.28 -7.13
C GLY A 297 7.29 -12.87 -7.58
N LEU A 298 7.60 -12.49 -8.81
CA LEU A 298 7.19 -11.19 -9.38
C LEU A 298 5.67 -11.06 -9.46
N VAL A 299 4.95 -12.07 -9.98
CA VAL A 299 3.50 -11.97 -10.16
C VAL A 299 2.75 -11.93 -8.85
N ILE A 300 3.23 -12.65 -7.85
CA ILE A 300 2.56 -12.70 -6.55
C ILE A 300 3.02 -11.59 -5.59
N ALA A 301 4.03 -10.80 -5.97
CA ALA A 301 4.57 -9.74 -5.12
C ALA A 301 3.49 -8.75 -4.69
N GLY A 302 3.42 -8.48 -3.38
CA GLY A 302 2.39 -7.62 -2.78
C GLY A 302 0.98 -8.23 -2.69
N ARG A 303 0.66 -9.31 -3.43
CA ARG A 303 -0.67 -9.93 -3.42
C ARG A 303 -0.93 -10.73 -2.15
N ILE A 304 -2.19 -10.76 -1.74
CA ILE A 304 -2.67 -11.69 -0.71
C ILE A 304 -2.71 -13.10 -1.30
N PHE A 305 -2.22 -14.08 -0.56
CA PHE A 305 -2.28 -15.49 -0.91
C PHE A 305 -2.73 -16.34 0.27
N PHE A 306 -3.48 -17.39 -0.02
CA PHE A 306 -4.07 -18.26 1.00
C PHE A 306 -3.20 -19.48 1.22
N ARG A 307 -2.72 -19.68 2.45
CA ARG A 307 -1.85 -20.81 2.82
C ARG A 307 -2.68 -22.04 3.16
N ILE A 308 -2.90 -22.93 2.20
CA ILE A 308 -3.70 -24.14 2.35
C ILE A 308 -2.87 -25.33 1.89
N PHE A 309 -2.39 -26.12 2.84
CA PHE A 309 -1.45 -27.22 2.58
C PHE A 309 -2.13 -28.60 2.57
N ASP A 310 -3.19 -28.72 3.36
CA ASP A 310 -3.88 -29.96 3.67
C ASP A 310 -5.28 -29.61 4.21
N GLN A 311 -6.16 -30.62 4.34
CA GLN A 311 -7.51 -30.44 4.85
C GLN A 311 -7.53 -29.88 6.28
N GLU A 312 -6.61 -30.31 7.13
CA GLU A 312 -6.50 -29.82 8.50
C GLU A 312 -6.25 -28.30 8.50
N THR A 313 -5.26 -27.82 7.76
CA THR A 313 -4.92 -26.40 7.67
C THR A 313 -6.03 -25.58 7.00
N ALA A 314 -6.73 -26.16 6.02
CA ALA A 314 -7.84 -25.52 5.32
C ALA A 314 -8.98 -25.14 6.26
N TYR A 315 -9.39 -26.09 7.11
CA TYR A 315 -10.55 -25.99 7.98
C TYR A 315 -10.20 -25.66 9.44
N LYS A 316 -8.91 -25.58 9.79
CA LYS A 316 -8.45 -25.16 11.12
C LYS A 316 -9.10 -23.81 11.46
N PRO A 317 -9.87 -23.74 12.56
CA PRO A 317 -10.45 -22.49 12.99
C PRO A 317 -9.38 -21.42 13.17
N LEU A 318 -9.58 -20.28 12.53
CA LEU A 318 -8.80 -19.07 12.69
C LEU A 318 -9.77 -17.98 13.12
N TYR A 319 -9.83 -17.74 14.43
CA TYR A 319 -10.83 -16.88 15.05
C TYR A 319 -12.25 -17.25 14.61
N ASP A 320 -12.83 -16.42 13.75
CA ASP A 320 -14.18 -16.49 13.25
C ASP A 320 -14.42 -17.12 11.91
N SER A 321 -13.34 -17.54 11.27
CA SER A 321 -13.38 -18.21 9.99
C SER A 321 -12.41 -19.39 9.97
N ASN A 322 -12.09 -19.82 8.77
CA ASN A 322 -10.96 -20.68 8.47
C ASN A 322 -10.46 -20.28 7.07
N ARG A 323 -9.27 -20.75 6.71
CA ARG A 323 -8.58 -20.30 5.49
C ARG A 323 -9.36 -20.59 4.22
N ILE A 324 -10.11 -21.70 4.20
CA ILE A 324 -10.89 -22.09 3.02
C ILE A 324 -12.17 -21.24 2.86
N THR A 325 -12.80 -20.84 3.97
CA THR A 325 -13.93 -19.89 3.94
C THR A 325 -13.47 -18.51 3.49
N ASP A 326 -12.34 -18.01 4.01
CA ASP A 326 -11.80 -16.71 3.59
C ASP A 326 -11.43 -16.70 2.10
N LEU A 327 -10.83 -17.81 1.61
CA LEU A 327 -10.53 -17.99 0.19
C LEU A 327 -11.82 -17.98 -0.66
N ARG A 328 -12.88 -18.66 -0.21
CA ARG A 328 -14.16 -18.68 -0.92
C ARG A 328 -14.73 -17.27 -1.08
N VAL A 329 -14.75 -16.50 0.01
CA VAL A 329 -15.25 -15.11 0.00
C VAL A 329 -14.45 -14.25 -0.99
N GLU A 330 -13.12 -14.39 -0.99
CA GLU A 330 -12.26 -13.66 -1.94
C GLU A 330 -12.53 -14.06 -3.40
N ILE A 331 -12.74 -15.35 -3.68
CA ILE A 331 -13.07 -15.83 -5.03
C ILE A 331 -14.43 -15.31 -5.48
N GLU A 332 -15.47 -15.40 -4.64
CA GLU A 332 -16.81 -14.89 -4.93
C GLU A 332 -16.80 -13.38 -5.20
N PHE A 333 -16.02 -12.64 -4.40
CA PHE A 333 -15.81 -11.22 -4.57
C PHE A 333 -15.10 -10.90 -5.89
N ALA A 334 -14.03 -11.62 -6.21
CA ALA A 334 -13.28 -11.46 -7.47
C ALA A 334 -14.10 -11.80 -8.73
N CYS A 335 -15.21 -12.55 -8.59
CA CYS A 335 -16.11 -12.87 -9.70
C CYS A 335 -17.07 -11.73 -10.09
N GLN A 336 -17.23 -10.71 -9.25
CA GLN A 336 -18.13 -9.60 -9.54
C GLN A 336 -17.61 -8.76 -10.73
N PRO A 337 -18.45 -8.28 -11.66
CA PRO A 337 -18.01 -7.46 -12.78
C PRO A 337 -17.59 -6.06 -12.33
N MET A 338 -16.47 -5.56 -12.87
CA MET A 338 -15.78 -4.40 -12.33
C MET A 338 -15.37 -3.35 -13.36
N PRO A 339 -15.96 -2.13 -13.39
CA PRO A 339 -15.45 -1.03 -14.20
C PRO A 339 -14.04 -0.65 -13.74
N SER A 340 -13.15 -0.44 -14.69
CA SER A 340 -11.79 0.07 -14.51
C SER A 340 -11.78 1.45 -13.83
N GLU A 341 -10.64 1.84 -13.26
CA GLU A 341 -10.45 3.16 -12.64
C GLU A 341 -10.75 4.30 -13.64
N ALA A 342 -10.33 4.15 -14.90
CA ALA A 342 -10.61 5.11 -15.97
C ALA A 342 -12.12 5.23 -16.26
N GLU A 343 -12.85 4.11 -16.32
CA GLU A 343 -14.30 4.12 -16.51
C GLU A 343 -15.01 4.82 -15.34
N ARG A 344 -14.52 4.67 -14.11
CA ARG A 344 -15.09 5.37 -12.95
C ARG A 344 -14.81 6.85 -12.96
N GLU A 345 -13.59 7.27 -13.27
CA GLU A 345 -13.28 8.69 -13.41
C GLU A 345 -14.17 9.33 -14.48
N GLU A 346 -14.41 8.66 -15.61
CA GLU A 346 -15.30 9.16 -16.65
C GLU A 346 -16.77 9.23 -16.20
N ILE A 347 -17.25 8.26 -15.42
CA ILE A 347 -18.58 8.32 -14.79
C ILE A 347 -18.66 9.53 -13.84
N GLU A 348 -17.63 9.76 -13.02
CA GLU A 348 -17.60 10.88 -12.09
C GLU A 348 -17.52 12.23 -12.79
N LYS A 349 -16.66 12.37 -13.79
CA LYS A 349 -16.57 13.59 -14.62
C LYS A 349 -17.92 13.93 -15.22
N LYS A 350 -18.63 12.95 -15.78
CA LYS A 350 -20.00 13.15 -16.33
C LYS A 350 -20.99 13.63 -15.26
N ALA A 351 -20.92 13.09 -14.04
CA ALA A 351 -21.78 13.50 -12.95
C ALA A 351 -21.48 14.94 -12.48
N LEU A 352 -20.20 15.28 -12.29
CA LEU A 352 -19.76 16.62 -11.92
C LEU A 352 -20.06 17.65 -13.01
N GLN A 353 -19.91 17.27 -14.28
CA GLN A 353 -20.26 18.15 -15.40
C GLN A 353 -21.74 18.49 -15.40
N LYS A 354 -22.61 17.50 -15.17
CA LYS A 354 -24.05 17.73 -15.03
C LYS A 354 -24.35 18.69 -13.87
N GLU A 355 -23.72 18.50 -12.72
CA GLU A 355 -23.89 19.40 -11.58
C GLU A 355 -23.38 20.81 -11.86
N LEU A 356 -22.28 20.93 -12.59
CA LEU A 356 -21.73 22.20 -13.01
C LEU A 356 -22.71 22.97 -13.91
N ASP A 357 -23.32 22.27 -14.87
CA ASP A 357 -24.32 22.84 -15.78
C ASP A 357 -25.56 23.32 -15.00
N ASP A 358 -25.99 22.55 -13.99
CA ASP A 358 -27.08 22.94 -13.08
C ASP A 358 -26.73 24.21 -12.29
N CYS A 359 -25.52 24.32 -11.73
CA CYS A 359 -25.07 25.52 -11.02
C CYS A 359 -24.99 26.73 -11.97
N LYS A 360 -24.41 26.53 -13.16
CA LYS A 360 -24.26 27.56 -14.18
C LYS A 360 -25.60 28.14 -14.64
N SER A 361 -26.66 27.32 -14.70
CA SER A 361 -28.01 27.79 -15.05
C SER A 361 -28.65 28.69 -13.98
N LYS A 362 -28.17 28.64 -12.73
CA LYS A 362 -28.75 29.34 -11.57
C LYS A 362 -27.95 30.56 -11.13
N LEU A 363 -26.69 30.66 -11.58
CA LEU A 363 -25.79 31.76 -11.27
C LEU A 363 -26.05 32.97 -12.18
N SER A 364 -26.02 34.16 -11.60
CA SER A 364 -26.10 35.41 -12.35
C SER A 364 -24.79 35.73 -13.09
N THR A 365 -23.65 35.23 -12.57
CA THR A 365 -22.31 35.52 -13.11
C THR A 365 -21.52 34.22 -13.32
N TRP A 366 -20.88 34.08 -14.50
CA TRP A 366 -20.05 32.92 -14.86
C TRP A 366 -18.78 33.34 -15.61
N PRO A 367 -17.60 32.73 -15.35
CA PRO A 367 -17.33 31.68 -14.34
C PRO A 367 -17.31 32.24 -12.90
N PRO A 368 -17.55 31.39 -11.88
CA PRO A 368 -17.42 31.80 -10.48
C PRO A 368 -15.98 32.22 -10.16
N MET A 369 -15.81 33.04 -9.12
CA MET A 369 -14.48 33.46 -8.65
C MET A 369 -13.68 32.22 -8.20
N ARG A 370 -12.56 31.95 -8.88
CA ARG A 370 -11.72 30.79 -8.58
C ARG A 370 -11.00 30.98 -7.25
N LYS A 371 -11.21 30.06 -6.30
CA LYS A 371 -10.42 29.99 -5.07
C LYS A 371 -9.13 29.20 -5.33
N SER A 372 -8.00 29.69 -4.84
CA SER A 372 -6.73 28.94 -4.93
C SER A 372 -6.79 27.72 -4.02
N ARG A 373 -7.02 26.54 -4.61
CA ARG A 373 -6.98 25.24 -3.92
C ARG A 373 -5.65 24.51 -4.13
N ILE A 374 -4.63 25.17 -4.70
CA ILE A 374 -3.29 24.58 -4.90
C ILE A 374 -2.61 24.46 -3.53
N VAL A 375 -2.84 23.34 -2.87
CA VAL A 375 -2.06 22.93 -1.71
C VAL A 375 -0.74 22.39 -2.24
N ASN A 376 0.39 22.83 -1.66
CA ASN A 376 1.67 22.14 -1.86
C ASN A 376 1.57 20.73 -1.26
N LEU A 377 1.06 19.76 -2.04
CA LEU A 377 0.80 18.37 -1.64
C LEU A 377 2.07 17.62 -1.23
N THR A 378 3.24 18.16 -1.56
CA THR A 378 4.57 17.66 -1.21
C THR A 378 5.08 18.16 0.15
N LYS A 379 4.45 19.17 0.79
CA LYS A 379 4.85 19.57 2.14
C LYS A 379 4.51 18.45 3.13
N VAL A 380 5.54 17.94 3.81
CA VAL A 380 5.39 17.02 4.93
C VAL A 380 4.48 17.67 5.96
N ARG A 381 3.33 17.05 6.22
CA ARG A 381 2.42 17.50 7.25
C ARG A 381 3.00 17.13 8.60
N GLN A 382 2.98 18.08 9.52
CA GLN A 382 3.30 17.80 10.91
C GLN A 382 2.01 17.40 11.63
N PRO A 383 2.01 16.32 12.42
CA PRO A 383 0.84 15.93 13.18
C PRO A 383 0.53 17.00 14.25
N VAL A 384 -0.75 17.21 14.51
CA VAL A 384 -1.18 18.09 15.59
C VAL A 384 -0.90 17.39 16.91
N ARG A 385 -0.15 18.05 17.81
CA ARG A 385 0.07 17.55 19.17
C ARG A 385 -1.00 18.12 20.09
N ILE A 386 -1.48 17.29 21.01
CA ILE A 386 -2.38 17.71 22.09
C ILE A 386 -1.66 17.58 23.42
N GLN A 387 -2.04 18.40 24.39
CA GLN A 387 -1.67 18.15 25.76
C GLN A 387 -2.55 17.03 26.30
N VAL A 388 -1.93 15.94 26.75
CA VAL A 388 -2.63 14.88 27.50
C VAL A 388 -2.89 15.43 28.89
N LEU A 389 -4.17 15.52 29.28
CA LEU A 389 -4.54 15.86 30.65
C LEU A 389 -4.43 14.61 31.52
N GLU A 390 -4.00 14.78 32.76
CA GLU A 390 -4.07 13.70 33.73
C GLU A 390 -5.55 13.35 33.98
N PRO A 391 -5.96 12.09 33.78
CA PRO A 391 -7.31 11.67 34.12
C PRO A 391 -7.49 11.82 35.63
N HIS A 392 -8.70 12.17 36.07
CA HIS A 392 -9.08 12.15 37.49
C HIS A 392 -10.55 11.76 37.56
N ALA A 393 -10.85 10.73 38.35
CA ALA A 393 -12.21 10.31 38.63
C ALA A 393 -12.66 10.89 39.97
N ASP A 394 -13.78 11.61 39.98
CA ASP A 394 -14.45 12.02 41.22
C ASP A 394 -15.38 10.90 41.76
N SER A 395 -15.52 9.79 41.02
CA SER A 395 -16.37 8.63 41.32
C SER A 395 -15.67 7.31 41.02
N TYR A 396 -16.20 6.19 41.53
CA TYR A 396 -15.69 4.85 41.27
C TYR A 396 -16.05 4.39 39.83
N PHE A 397 -15.08 3.79 39.13
CA PHE A 397 -15.26 3.19 37.81
C PHE A 397 -15.21 1.66 37.92
N ASP A 398 -16.25 0.97 37.46
CA ASP A 398 -16.19 -0.47 37.22
C ASP A 398 -15.74 -0.74 35.78
N HIS A 399 -14.61 -1.42 35.62
CA HIS A 399 -14.18 -1.91 34.31
C HIS A 399 -14.87 -3.25 34.02
N THR A 400 -15.64 -3.30 32.93
CA THR A 400 -16.17 -4.55 32.40
C THR A 400 -15.38 -4.92 31.14
N HIS A 401 -14.76 -6.11 31.12
CA HIS A 401 -14.16 -6.66 29.91
C HIS A 401 -15.26 -7.11 28.95
N HIS A 402 -15.30 -6.51 27.77
CA HIS A 402 -16.31 -6.84 26.76
C HIS A 402 -15.78 -7.90 25.80
N SER A 403 -16.46 -9.04 25.71
CA SER A 403 -16.24 -10.01 24.63
C SER A 403 -17.39 -9.97 23.64
N ILE A 404 -17.11 -9.69 22.36
CA ILE A 404 -18.17 -9.59 21.36
C ILE A 404 -18.50 -10.98 20.80
N SER A 405 -19.73 -11.45 21.03
CA SER A 405 -20.24 -12.67 20.38
C SER A 405 -20.73 -12.39 18.95
N ARG A 406 -20.57 -13.37 18.04
CA ARG A 406 -20.69 -13.16 16.59
C ARG A 406 -22.06 -12.78 16.05
N VAL A 407 -23.15 -12.94 16.81
CA VAL A 407 -24.50 -12.62 16.30
C VAL A 407 -24.66 -11.10 16.10
N THR A 408 -23.85 -10.28 16.78
CA THR A 408 -23.93 -8.81 16.75
C THR A 408 -22.63 -8.14 16.28
N PHE A 409 -21.62 -8.91 15.85
CA PHE A 409 -20.33 -8.35 15.43
C PHE A 409 -20.44 -7.64 14.08
N LYS A 410 -20.07 -6.37 14.06
CA LYS A 410 -19.91 -5.58 12.84
C LYS A 410 -18.42 -5.48 12.53
N ALA A 411 -17.98 -6.11 11.44
CA ALA A 411 -16.60 -5.99 10.99
C ALA A 411 -16.24 -4.52 10.71
N PRO A 412 -14.97 -4.13 10.89
CA PRO A 412 -14.47 -2.84 10.45
C PRO A 412 -14.91 -2.54 9.01
N PRO A 413 -15.26 -1.28 8.70
CA PRO A 413 -15.63 -0.93 7.34
C PRO A 413 -14.48 -1.20 6.38
N MET A 414 -14.80 -1.82 5.24
CA MET A 414 -13.83 -1.99 4.16
C MET A 414 -13.32 -0.62 3.70
N LEU A 415 -11.99 -0.46 3.73
CA LEU A 415 -11.33 0.76 3.29
C LEU A 415 -10.98 0.76 1.81
N VAL A 416 -11.23 -0.36 1.14
CA VAL A 416 -11.24 -0.46 -0.32
C VAL A 416 -12.67 -0.63 -0.79
N ASP A 417 -12.97 -0.10 -1.97
CA ASP A 417 -14.18 -0.46 -2.67
C ASP A 417 -14.09 -1.88 -3.22
N GLN A 418 -15.16 -2.31 -3.86
CA GLN A 418 -15.26 -3.68 -4.38
C GLN A 418 -14.22 -4.00 -5.46
N TYR A 419 -13.37 -3.04 -5.81
CA TYR A 419 -12.42 -3.08 -6.89
C TYR A 419 -10.97 -2.90 -6.43
N GLY A 420 -10.74 -2.88 -5.11
CA GLY A 420 -9.43 -2.61 -4.53
C GLY A 420 -9.01 -1.14 -4.56
N LEU A 421 -9.88 -0.21 -4.99
CA LEU A 421 -9.56 1.22 -4.90
C LEU A 421 -9.82 1.75 -3.49
N PRO A 422 -9.01 2.68 -2.96
CA PRO A 422 -9.21 3.24 -1.63
C PRO A 422 -10.57 3.96 -1.48
N LYS A 423 -11.48 3.42 -0.66
CA LYS A 423 -12.55 4.17 0.01
C LYS A 423 -11.92 4.92 1.18
N ARG A 424 -11.29 6.08 0.91
CA ARG A 424 -10.64 6.93 1.92
C ARG A 424 -11.63 7.54 2.91
N ARG A 425 -12.23 6.70 3.75
CA ARG A 425 -13.14 7.07 4.82
C ARG A 425 -12.31 7.39 6.06
N PRO A 426 -12.48 8.56 6.68
CA PRO A 426 -11.76 8.84 7.91
C PRO A 426 -12.20 7.86 9.00
N ILE A 427 -11.24 7.17 9.59
CA ILE A 427 -11.42 6.33 10.79
C ILE A 427 -10.65 6.98 11.95
N ASP A 428 -11.07 6.71 13.19
CA ASP A 428 -10.42 7.31 14.36
C ASP A 428 -8.99 6.81 14.48
N CYS A 429 -8.79 5.50 14.34
CA CYS A 429 -7.46 4.92 14.41
C CYS A 429 -7.27 3.64 13.59
N MET A 430 -6.02 3.39 13.24
CA MET A 430 -5.54 2.09 12.74
C MET A 430 -4.64 1.47 13.80
N ILE A 431 -4.77 0.15 14.01
CA ILE A 431 -3.84 -0.62 14.84
C ILE A 431 -2.74 -1.20 13.95
N SER A 432 -1.49 -0.84 14.24
CA SER A 432 -0.28 -1.40 13.64
C SER A 432 0.45 -2.24 14.68
N TYR A 433 0.67 -3.52 14.36
CA TYR A 433 1.22 -4.51 15.30
C TYR A 433 1.95 -5.62 14.56
N GLN A 434 2.70 -6.44 15.29
CA GLN A 434 3.32 -7.65 14.76
C GLN A 434 2.37 -8.84 14.93
N TRP A 435 2.31 -9.69 13.90
CA TRP A 435 1.30 -10.75 13.71
C TRP A 435 1.21 -11.82 14.81
N ASP A 436 2.17 -11.95 15.72
CA ASP A 436 2.12 -12.88 16.86
C ASP A 436 1.36 -12.29 18.06
N LYS A 437 0.96 -11.01 18.02
CA LYS A 437 0.18 -10.33 19.07
C LYS A 437 -1.32 -10.21 18.77
N GLN A 438 -1.83 -11.02 17.85
CA GLN A 438 -3.24 -10.96 17.39
C GLN A 438 -4.27 -11.06 18.52
N ASP A 439 -4.05 -11.94 19.51
CA ASP A 439 -5.00 -12.14 20.61
C ASP A 439 -5.18 -10.88 21.47
N LEU A 440 -4.07 -10.22 21.83
CA LEU A 440 -4.10 -8.98 22.62
C LEU A 440 -4.75 -7.84 21.83
N VAL A 441 -4.39 -7.70 20.56
CA VAL A 441 -4.96 -6.68 19.66
C VAL A 441 -6.47 -6.85 19.54
N ARG A 442 -6.94 -8.09 19.43
CA ARG A 442 -8.36 -8.43 19.32
C ARG A 442 -9.14 -7.99 20.56
N GLN A 443 -8.66 -8.34 21.76
CA GLN A 443 -9.32 -7.97 23.01
C GLN A 443 -9.43 -6.44 23.15
N ILE A 444 -8.35 -5.73 22.82
CA ILE A 444 -8.34 -4.25 22.86
C ILE A 444 -9.30 -3.66 21.82
N TYR A 445 -9.33 -4.22 20.61
CA TYR A 445 -10.29 -3.80 19.59
C TYR A 445 -11.74 -3.98 20.07
N GLU A 446 -12.08 -5.09 20.72
CA GLU A 446 -13.44 -5.35 21.20
C GLU A 446 -13.89 -4.26 22.20
N ASP A 447 -13.01 -3.88 23.13
CA ASP A 447 -13.24 -2.76 24.05
C ASP A 447 -13.37 -1.40 23.36
N MET A 448 -12.50 -1.13 22.37
CA MET A 448 -12.54 0.11 21.60
C MET A 448 -13.82 0.23 20.78
N ASN A 449 -14.26 -0.87 20.18
CA ASN A 449 -15.49 -0.93 19.38
C ASN A 449 -16.73 -0.71 20.25
N MET A 450 -16.76 -1.28 21.46
CA MET A 450 -17.84 -1.03 22.43
C MET A 450 -17.87 0.42 22.91
N ARG A 451 -16.71 1.09 22.91
CA ARG A 451 -16.55 2.53 23.12
C ARG A 451 -16.70 3.35 21.83
N ARG A 452 -17.30 2.78 20.78
CA ARG A 452 -17.67 3.44 19.51
C ARG A 452 -16.50 4.05 18.72
N LEU A 453 -15.26 3.61 18.96
CA LEU A 453 -14.16 3.99 18.08
C LEU A 453 -14.28 3.29 16.73
N GLN A 454 -14.09 4.03 15.64
CA GLN A 454 -13.88 3.45 14.32
C GLN A 454 -12.42 3.02 14.20
N VAL A 455 -12.18 1.72 14.41
CA VAL A 455 -10.86 1.11 14.40
C VAL A 455 -10.71 0.20 13.18
N TRP A 456 -9.53 0.24 12.54
CA TRP A 456 -9.19 -0.67 11.45
C TRP A 456 -7.87 -1.41 11.72
N PHE A 457 -7.80 -2.68 11.33
CA PHE A 457 -6.61 -3.53 11.42
C PHE A 457 -6.74 -4.78 10.51
N ASP A 458 -5.65 -5.50 10.30
CA ASP A 458 -5.49 -6.54 9.28
C ASP A 458 -6.31 -7.83 9.46
N ILE A 459 -6.67 -8.26 10.69
CA ILE A 459 -7.43 -9.51 10.92
C ILE A 459 -8.87 -9.38 10.44
N TRP A 460 -9.54 -8.28 10.82
CA TRP A 460 -10.97 -8.08 10.59
C TRP A 460 -11.28 -6.99 9.56
N GLY A 461 -10.29 -6.20 9.14
CA GLY A 461 -10.45 -5.08 8.21
C GLY A 461 -10.60 -5.46 6.73
N ALA A 462 -10.85 -6.74 6.44
CA ALA A 462 -10.96 -7.30 5.08
C ALA A 462 -9.79 -6.90 4.18
N MET A 463 -8.60 -7.44 4.46
CA MET A 463 -7.47 -7.32 3.54
C MET A 463 -7.86 -7.96 2.20
N GLN A 464 -7.93 -7.15 1.15
CA GLN A 464 -8.26 -7.61 -0.20
C GLN A 464 -7.20 -7.15 -1.20
N GLY A 465 -6.99 -7.96 -2.24
CA GLY A 465 -6.04 -7.67 -3.31
C GLY A 465 -4.58 -7.62 -2.83
N SER A 466 -4.05 -6.41 -2.64
CA SER A 466 -2.65 -6.16 -2.28
C SER A 466 -2.51 -5.82 -0.81
N THR A 467 -1.68 -6.59 -0.10
CA THR A 467 -1.38 -6.40 1.33
C THR A 467 -0.83 -5.00 1.60
N ASN A 468 0.13 -4.56 0.80
CA ASN A 468 0.76 -3.25 0.95
C ASN A 468 -0.24 -2.12 0.66
N ASP A 469 -1.16 -2.30 -0.28
CA ASP A 469 -2.21 -1.30 -0.56
C ASP A 469 -3.20 -1.23 0.59
N ALA A 470 -3.74 -2.36 1.05
CA ALA A 470 -4.70 -2.38 2.15
C ALA A 470 -4.14 -1.71 3.42
N MET A 471 -2.90 -2.03 3.80
CA MET A 471 -2.21 -1.43 4.96
C MET A 471 -1.98 0.07 4.78
N ALA A 472 -1.49 0.49 3.60
CA ALA A 472 -1.27 1.91 3.31
C ALA A 472 -2.57 2.71 3.31
N ILE A 473 -3.64 2.14 2.79
CA ILE A 473 -4.98 2.73 2.83
C ILE A 473 -5.48 2.84 4.27
N GLY A 474 -5.23 1.83 5.11
CA GLY A 474 -5.43 1.91 6.56
C GLY A 474 -4.79 3.14 7.18
N VAL A 475 -3.51 3.36 6.87
CA VAL A 475 -2.75 4.54 7.35
C VAL A 475 -3.36 5.85 6.82
N GLU A 476 -3.72 5.90 5.55
CA GLU A 476 -4.32 7.09 4.93
C GLU A 476 -5.67 7.47 5.53
N CYS A 477 -6.53 6.47 5.79
CA CYS A 477 -7.84 6.63 6.41
C CYS A 477 -7.75 7.02 7.88
N ALA A 478 -6.74 6.51 8.60
CA ALA A 478 -6.60 6.74 10.02
C ALA A 478 -6.21 8.17 10.36
N LYS A 479 -6.77 8.68 11.46
CA LYS A 479 -6.29 9.91 12.10
C LYS A 479 -5.14 9.63 13.06
N VAL A 480 -5.22 8.51 13.77
CA VAL A 480 -4.24 8.08 14.76
C VAL A 480 -3.73 6.68 14.43
N ILE A 481 -2.43 6.44 14.57
CA ILE A 481 -1.84 5.10 14.47
C ILE A 481 -1.53 4.60 15.88
N ILE A 482 -2.15 3.49 16.26
CA ILE A 482 -1.83 2.79 17.49
C ILE A 482 -0.71 1.80 17.20
N VAL A 483 0.45 1.99 17.82
CA VAL A 483 1.63 1.16 17.62
C VAL A 483 1.78 0.19 18.79
N PHE A 484 1.58 -1.10 18.53
CA PHE A 484 1.89 -2.18 19.49
C PHE A 484 3.37 -2.49 19.41
N LEU A 485 4.15 -1.72 20.16
CA LEU A 485 5.59 -1.74 20.11
C LEU A 485 6.14 -2.99 20.80
N SER A 486 7.01 -3.69 20.08
CA SER A 486 7.82 -4.83 20.53
C SER A 486 9.11 -4.88 19.71
N LYS A 487 10.09 -5.68 20.13
CA LYS A 487 11.29 -5.97 19.36
C LYS A 487 10.95 -6.57 17.99
N ALA A 488 10.01 -7.51 17.96
CA ALA A 488 9.54 -8.12 16.71
C ALA A 488 8.86 -7.10 15.76
N TYR A 489 8.16 -6.10 16.31
CA TYR A 489 7.62 -4.99 15.53
C TYR A 489 8.73 -4.17 14.89
N ILE A 490 9.78 -3.83 15.65
CA ILE A 490 10.92 -3.04 15.16
C ILE A 490 11.69 -3.82 14.10
N GLU A 491 11.85 -5.13 14.22
CA GLU A 491 12.57 -5.98 13.27
C GLU A 491 11.74 -6.31 12.00
N SER A 492 10.42 -6.09 12.03
CA SER A 492 9.52 -6.39 10.92
C SER A 492 9.58 -5.33 9.82
N THR A 493 9.98 -5.74 8.61
CA THR A 493 10.02 -4.85 7.43
C THR A 493 8.65 -4.24 7.11
N ASN A 494 7.56 -4.98 7.29
CA ASN A 494 6.21 -4.46 7.02
C ASN A 494 5.78 -3.42 8.06
N CYS A 495 6.04 -3.68 9.34
CA CYS A 495 5.73 -2.73 10.43
C CYS A 495 6.55 -1.44 10.29
N GLN A 496 7.84 -1.55 9.95
CA GLN A 496 8.69 -0.39 9.66
C GLN A 496 8.14 0.44 8.49
N LEU A 497 7.64 -0.22 7.45
CA LEU A 497 7.08 0.43 6.27
C LEU A 497 5.79 1.18 6.60
N GLU A 498 4.86 0.56 7.35
CA GLU A 498 3.67 1.23 7.87
C GLU A 498 4.01 2.45 8.73
N PHE A 499 4.94 2.28 9.68
CA PHE A 499 5.37 3.35 10.57
C PHE A 499 5.98 4.52 9.80
N ARG A 500 6.92 4.25 8.89
CA ARG A 500 7.52 5.29 8.04
C ARG A 500 6.49 5.99 7.18
N TYR A 501 5.53 5.24 6.63
CA TYR A 501 4.47 5.82 5.84
C TYR A 501 3.56 6.72 6.69
N ALA A 502 3.19 6.28 7.89
CA ALA A 502 2.43 7.09 8.85
C ALA A 502 3.15 8.40 9.22
N VAL A 503 4.46 8.35 9.46
CA VAL A 503 5.30 9.54 9.69
C VAL A 503 5.27 10.46 8.48
N GLN A 504 5.48 9.94 7.27
CA GLN A 504 5.43 10.72 6.03
C GLN A 504 4.04 11.34 5.77
N ARG A 505 2.98 10.66 6.19
CA ARG A 505 1.60 11.17 6.12
C ARG A 505 1.28 12.18 7.22
N GLY A 506 2.14 12.34 8.22
CA GLY A 506 1.94 13.27 9.33
C GLY A 506 0.87 12.80 10.30
N LYS A 507 0.82 11.49 10.57
CA LYS A 507 -0.17 10.88 11.48
C LYS A 507 0.25 11.08 12.93
N ALA A 508 -0.75 11.16 13.81
CA ALA A 508 -0.53 11.11 15.25
C ALA A 508 -0.34 9.66 15.72
N PHE A 509 0.38 9.46 16.82
CA PHE A 509 0.65 8.15 17.37
C PHE A 509 0.04 7.97 18.76
N VAL A 510 -0.29 6.72 19.09
CA VAL A 510 -0.46 6.23 20.47
C VAL A 510 0.36 4.96 20.58
N VAL A 511 1.31 4.91 21.50
CA VAL A 511 2.27 3.80 21.60
C VAL A 511 1.90 2.90 22.77
N LEU A 512 1.66 1.62 22.50
CA LEU A 512 1.44 0.58 23.50
C LEU A 512 2.67 -0.32 23.52
N ARG A 513 3.52 -0.20 24.55
CA ARG A 513 4.70 -1.04 24.74
C ARG A 513 4.26 -2.39 25.30
N THR A 514 4.46 -3.44 24.51
CA THR A 514 3.98 -4.80 24.83
C THR A 514 5.04 -5.69 25.47
N GLU A 515 6.25 -5.15 25.67
CA GLU A 515 7.36 -5.79 26.37
C GLU A 515 8.33 -4.72 26.92
N PRO A 516 9.05 -5.01 28.02
CA PRO A 516 9.99 -4.06 28.61
C PRO A 516 11.32 -4.01 27.84
N GLY A 517 12.08 -2.92 28.01
CA GLY A 517 13.45 -2.83 27.51
C GLY A 517 13.58 -2.66 25.98
N ILE A 518 12.55 -2.15 25.32
CA ILE A 518 12.55 -1.92 23.87
C ILE A 518 13.53 -0.80 23.51
N VAL A 519 14.49 -1.10 22.64
CA VAL A 519 15.41 -0.11 22.06
C VAL A 519 14.92 0.28 20.68
N MET A 520 14.62 1.57 20.50
CA MET A 520 14.18 2.13 19.22
C MET A 520 15.31 2.91 18.54
N GLU A 521 15.28 2.95 17.21
CA GLU A 521 16.11 3.86 16.44
C GLU A 521 15.71 5.33 16.69
N GLN A 522 16.69 6.24 16.56
CA GLN A 522 16.50 7.67 16.83
C GLN A 522 15.34 8.29 16.06
N TYR A 523 15.15 7.92 14.79
CA TYR A 523 14.06 8.45 13.97
C TYR A 523 12.67 8.06 14.49
N MET A 524 12.53 6.88 15.10
CA MET A 524 11.27 6.44 15.70
C MET A 524 10.99 7.23 16.97
N LEU A 525 12.01 7.44 17.80
CA LEU A 525 11.92 8.25 19.02
C LEU A 525 11.45 9.67 18.71
N GLU A 526 12.05 10.31 17.70
CA GLU A 526 11.67 11.66 17.25
C GLU A 526 10.23 11.70 16.72
N ALA A 527 9.81 10.67 15.98
CA ALA A 527 8.46 10.58 15.43
C ALA A 527 7.37 10.42 16.50
N ILE A 528 7.62 9.64 17.56
CA ILE A 528 6.63 9.41 18.63
C ILE A 528 6.77 10.43 19.79
N GLN A 529 7.75 11.32 19.74
CA GLN A 529 8.00 12.30 20.79
C GLN A 529 6.79 13.22 20.98
N GLY A 530 6.31 13.31 22.23
CA GLY A 530 5.17 14.14 22.60
C GLY A 530 3.80 13.50 22.34
N PHE A 531 3.76 12.23 21.94
CA PHE A 531 2.52 11.46 21.86
C PHE A 531 2.31 10.56 23.09
N PRO A 532 1.06 10.16 23.41
CA PRO A 532 0.76 9.26 24.51
C PRO A 532 1.46 7.90 24.34
N GLN A 533 2.07 7.40 25.41
CA GLN A 533 2.72 6.10 25.44
C GLN A 533 2.43 5.36 26.74
N TYR A 534 2.08 4.08 26.66
CA TYR A 534 1.67 3.26 27.79
C TYR A 534 2.36 1.90 27.75
N ASP A 535 2.61 1.32 28.92
CA ASP A 535 3.08 -0.06 29.05
C ASP A 535 1.87 -0.98 29.19
N VAL A 536 1.65 -1.85 28.18
CA VAL A 536 0.52 -2.78 28.09
C VAL A 536 1.06 -4.17 27.76
N TYR A 537 1.64 -4.83 28.76
CA TYR A 537 2.24 -6.17 28.60
C TYR A 537 1.21 -7.29 28.45
N SER A 538 0.00 -7.07 28.98
CA SER A 538 -1.12 -8.01 28.94
C SER A 538 -2.45 -7.26 29.00
N TYR A 539 -3.56 -7.94 28.72
CA TYR A 539 -4.89 -7.36 28.84
C TYR A 539 -5.18 -6.83 30.26
N ASN A 540 -4.77 -7.57 31.30
CA ASN A 540 -4.99 -7.18 32.70
C ASN A 540 -4.36 -5.83 33.06
N THR A 541 -3.36 -5.38 32.30
CA THR A 541 -2.76 -4.04 32.51
C THR A 541 -3.75 -2.92 32.19
N LEU A 542 -4.72 -3.17 31.31
CA LEU A 542 -5.73 -2.19 30.89
C LEU A 542 -6.81 -1.94 31.96
N GLU A 543 -6.98 -2.90 32.88
CA GLU A 543 -7.90 -2.80 34.02
C GLU A 543 -7.33 -1.90 35.12
N GLN A 544 -6.01 -1.66 35.12
CA GLN A 544 -5.36 -0.81 36.12
C GLN A 544 -5.82 0.63 35.98
N SER A 545 -6.12 1.29 37.10
CA SER A 545 -6.59 2.67 37.10
C SER A 545 -5.42 3.66 37.20
N ILE A 546 -5.49 4.73 36.41
CA ILE A 546 -4.70 5.95 36.59
C ILE A 546 -5.61 6.98 37.23
N ASN A 547 -5.32 7.39 38.47
CA ASN A 547 -6.12 8.37 39.23
C ASN A 547 -7.63 8.03 39.23
N GLY A 548 -7.96 6.76 39.44
CA GLY A 548 -9.33 6.26 39.49
C GLY A 548 -10.00 5.99 38.13
N VAL A 549 -9.34 6.25 37.00
CA VAL A 549 -9.86 5.95 35.66
C VAL A 549 -9.15 4.73 35.06
N PRO A 550 -9.85 3.69 34.57
CA PRO A 550 -9.23 2.53 33.92
C PRO A 550 -8.35 2.93 32.73
N LEU A 551 -7.19 2.30 32.57
CA LEU A 551 -6.20 2.63 31.55
C LEU A 551 -6.78 2.55 30.13
N ILE A 552 -7.66 1.58 29.84
CA ILE A 552 -8.34 1.50 28.54
C ILE A 552 -9.14 2.78 28.21
N ASP A 553 -9.80 3.37 29.20
CA ASP A 553 -10.61 4.58 29.01
C ASP A 553 -9.71 5.80 28.79
N VAL A 554 -8.57 5.86 29.48
CA VAL A 554 -7.52 6.88 29.25
C VAL A 554 -6.97 6.79 27.82
N ILE A 555 -6.66 5.58 27.35
CA ILE A 555 -6.18 5.33 25.99
C ILE A 555 -7.22 5.78 24.97
N VAL A 556 -8.48 5.35 25.13
CA VAL A 556 -9.59 5.68 24.22
C VAL A 556 -9.84 7.18 24.17
N GLN A 557 -9.83 7.86 25.32
CA GLN A 557 -10.03 9.30 25.36
C GLN A 557 -8.89 10.05 24.64
N ASN A 558 -7.65 9.62 24.82
CA ASN A 558 -6.51 10.22 24.13
C ASN A 558 -6.53 9.98 22.62
N ILE A 559 -6.98 8.80 22.17
CA ILE A 559 -7.22 8.54 20.74
C ILE A 559 -8.27 9.51 20.19
N ARG A 560 -9.39 9.70 20.90
CA ARG A 560 -10.46 10.62 20.47
C ARG A 560 -9.97 12.05 20.35
N LEU A 561 -9.28 12.57 21.37
CA LEU A 561 -8.74 13.93 21.35
C LEU A 561 -7.75 14.13 20.19
N LEU A 562 -6.87 13.15 19.97
CA LEU A 562 -5.92 13.19 18.84
C LEU A 562 -6.65 13.13 17.50
N ALA A 563 -7.61 12.22 17.34
CA ALA A 563 -8.36 12.01 16.10
C ALA A 563 -9.22 13.24 15.73
N GLN A 564 -9.76 13.93 16.75
CA GLN A 564 -10.47 15.19 16.59
C GLN A 564 -9.53 16.31 16.13
N ALA A 565 -8.35 16.42 16.72
CA ALA A 565 -7.37 17.46 16.39
C ALA A 565 -6.72 17.27 15.02
N GLN A 566 -6.64 16.04 14.50
CA GLN A 566 -5.96 15.76 13.23
C GLN A 566 -6.78 16.19 12.00
N PRO A 567 -6.16 16.89 11.04
CA PRO A 567 -6.80 17.20 9.75
C PRO A 567 -7.06 15.93 8.95
N SER A 568 -8.02 15.96 8.02
CA SER A 568 -8.21 14.84 7.09
C SER A 568 -7.14 14.88 6.01
N ASP A 569 -6.73 13.69 5.54
CA ASP A 569 -5.88 13.62 4.35
C ASP A 569 -6.71 14.07 3.13
N PRO A 570 -6.20 14.96 2.28
CA PRO A 570 -6.90 15.40 1.09
C PRO A 570 -7.05 14.19 0.16
N ILE A 571 -8.29 13.94 -0.25
CA ILE A 571 -8.64 12.85 -1.15
C ILE A 571 -8.58 13.40 -2.57
N ASP A 572 -7.37 13.60 -3.10
CA ASP A 572 -7.21 13.90 -4.53
C ASP A 572 -6.21 12.95 -5.14
N ASP A 573 -6.66 11.71 -5.28
CA ASP A 573 -6.17 10.87 -6.36
C ASP A 573 -7.15 10.94 -7.53
N CYS A 574 -7.06 12.01 -8.30
CA CYS A 574 -7.81 12.14 -9.53
C CYS A 574 -6.93 12.73 -10.63
N SER A 575 -7.32 12.49 -11.88
CA SER A 575 -6.73 13.18 -13.02
C SER A 575 -6.78 14.71 -12.82
N ALA A 576 -5.81 15.45 -13.38
CA ALA A 576 -5.78 16.91 -13.29
C ALA A 576 -7.09 17.53 -13.81
N GLU A 577 -7.70 16.92 -14.83
CA GLU A 577 -9.00 17.30 -15.36
C GLU A 577 -10.13 17.11 -14.35
N LEU A 578 -10.23 15.94 -13.71
CA LEU A 578 -11.24 15.67 -12.68
C LEU A 578 -11.06 16.58 -11.45
N PHE A 579 -9.81 16.83 -11.05
CA PHE A 579 -9.49 17.79 -9.98
C PHE A 579 -9.98 19.20 -10.31
N GLU A 580 -9.66 19.71 -11.49
CA GLU A 580 -10.08 21.03 -11.94
C GLU A 580 -11.60 21.14 -12.05
N LEU A 581 -12.26 20.08 -12.51
CA LEU A 581 -13.72 20.01 -12.58
C LEU A 581 -14.36 20.04 -11.19
N ARG A 582 -13.87 19.24 -10.24
CA ARG A 582 -14.30 19.27 -8.83
C ARG A 582 -14.12 20.67 -8.23
N SER A 583 -12.94 21.27 -8.42
CA SER A 583 -12.65 22.62 -7.95
C SER A 583 -13.62 23.66 -8.53
N LEU A 584 -13.95 23.55 -9.82
CA LEU A 584 -14.85 24.49 -10.47
C LEU A 584 -16.30 24.33 -9.99
N VAL A 585 -16.75 23.09 -9.76
CA VAL A 585 -18.07 22.80 -9.16
C VAL A 585 -18.17 23.43 -7.76
N ASP A 586 -17.14 23.28 -6.93
CA ASP A 586 -17.14 23.87 -5.60
C ASP A 586 -17.17 25.40 -5.63
N ASP A 587 -16.40 26.05 -6.53
CA ASP A 587 -16.47 27.50 -6.72
C ASP A 587 -17.87 27.96 -7.18
N ALA A 588 -18.54 27.17 -8.02
CA ALA A 588 -19.89 27.47 -8.50
C ALA A 588 -20.94 27.37 -7.38
N ARG A 589 -20.84 26.34 -6.53
CA ARG A 589 -21.72 26.17 -5.35
C ARG A 589 -21.56 27.32 -4.38
N ASP A 590 -20.32 27.75 -4.11
CA ASP A 590 -20.02 28.86 -3.21
C ASP A 590 -20.62 30.19 -3.72
N ALA A 591 -20.48 30.46 -5.03
CA ALA A 591 -21.06 31.64 -5.66
C ALA A 591 -22.60 31.62 -5.58
N LEU A 592 -23.23 30.47 -5.78
CA LEU A 592 -24.70 30.34 -5.77
C LEU A 592 -25.26 30.55 -4.35
N SER A 593 -24.55 30.07 -3.34
CA SER A 593 -24.90 30.32 -1.94
C SER A 593 -24.80 31.81 -1.59
N ALA A 594 -23.83 32.52 -2.15
CA ALA A 594 -23.67 33.96 -1.92
C ALA A 594 -24.80 34.77 -2.59
N GLU A 595 -25.18 34.45 -3.83
CA GLU A 595 -26.22 35.17 -4.59
C GLU A 595 -27.65 34.95 -4.06
N THR A 596 -27.97 33.73 -3.62
CA THR A 596 -29.34 33.39 -3.21
C THR A 596 -29.70 33.90 -1.81
N GLY A 597 -28.76 34.48 -1.06
CA GLY A 597 -29.00 34.97 0.30
C GLY A 597 -29.38 33.87 1.31
N ILE A 598 -29.50 32.62 0.86
CA ILE A 598 -29.58 31.42 1.67
C ILE A 598 -28.18 31.25 2.23
N ALA A 599 -27.94 31.88 3.37
CA ALA A 599 -26.88 31.45 4.24
C ALA A 599 -27.24 30.05 4.71
N ARG A 600 -26.76 29.05 3.97
CA ARG A 600 -26.49 27.76 4.55
C ARG A 600 -25.70 28.07 5.85
N TYR A 601 -26.38 27.84 6.98
CA TYR A 601 -25.83 27.79 8.33
C TYR A 601 -25.00 28.98 8.79
N LYS A 602 -25.64 30.12 9.02
CA LYS A 602 -24.94 31.21 9.72
C LYS A 602 -24.78 30.97 11.22
N ILE A 603 -25.79 30.41 11.91
CA ILE A 603 -25.79 30.26 13.39
C ILE A 603 -26.54 29.01 13.84
N CYS A 604 -25.99 28.23 14.78
CA CYS A 604 -26.67 27.06 15.36
C CYS A 604 -27.86 27.48 16.23
N THR A 605 -29.03 26.85 16.01
CA THR A 605 -30.26 27.10 16.76
C THR A 605 -30.23 26.60 18.22
N ARG A 606 -29.24 25.79 18.61
CA ARG A 606 -29.11 25.25 19.98
C ARG A 606 -28.16 26.08 20.85
N CYS A 607 -26.95 26.37 20.37
CA CYS A 607 -25.93 27.06 21.17
C CYS A 607 -25.59 28.47 20.69
N GLY A 608 -26.26 28.96 19.64
CA GLY A 608 -26.08 30.32 19.13
C GLY A 608 -24.73 30.63 18.48
N GLN A 609 -23.89 29.62 18.22
CA GLN A 609 -22.57 29.82 17.61
C GLN A 609 -22.63 29.87 16.09
N GLN A 610 -21.75 30.66 15.48
CA GLN A 610 -21.61 30.72 14.02
C GLN A 610 -21.05 29.41 13.47
N TYR A 611 -21.53 29.00 12.30
CA TYR A 611 -20.90 27.89 11.59
C TYR A 611 -19.67 28.39 10.85
N ASP A 612 -18.60 27.59 10.91
CA ASP A 612 -17.31 27.85 10.29
C ASP A 612 -16.94 26.63 9.44
N ASP A 613 -16.86 26.82 8.12
CA ASP A 613 -16.55 25.77 7.14
C ASP A 613 -15.11 25.25 7.27
N TYR A 614 -14.26 25.98 7.99
CA TYR A 614 -12.89 25.59 8.30
C TYR A 614 -12.73 25.14 9.76
N SER A 615 -13.83 24.96 10.49
CA SER A 615 -13.84 24.44 11.85
C SER A 615 -13.12 23.09 11.92
N LYS A 616 -12.07 23.01 12.74
CA LYS A 616 -11.32 21.77 12.98
C LYS A 616 -12.12 20.76 13.78
N ASP A 617 -13.11 21.22 14.55
CA ASP A 617 -13.81 20.42 15.56
C ASP A 617 -15.18 19.91 15.09
N GLY A 618 -15.92 20.69 14.28
CA GLY A 618 -17.32 20.41 13.92
C GLY A 618 -18.22 20.05 15.12
N CYS A 619 -19.36 19.40 14.88
CA CYS A 619 -20.22 18.92 15.98
C CYS A 619 -19.60 17.78 16.82
N LYS A 620 -18.31 17.44 16.67
CA LYS A 620 -17.69 16.35 17.45
C LYS A 620 -17.59 16.68 18.94
N LYS A 621 -17.60 17.95 19.33
CA LYS A 621 -17.72 18.36 20.74
C LYS A 621 -19.09 18.05 21.36
N HIS A 622 -20.11 17.74 20.55
CA HIS A 622 -21.39 17.20 21.02
C HIS A 622 -21.38 15.67 21.16
N ALA A 623 -20.25 15.01 20.91
CA ALA A 623 -20.14 13.57 21.07
C ALA A 623 -19.99 13.23 22.57
N GLU A 624 -21.18 13.08 23.18
CA GLU A 624 -21.49 12.17 24.28
C GLU A 624 -20.88 12.49 25.65
N TYR A 625 -21.73 12.46 26.68
CA TYR A 625 -21.32 12.33 28.07
C TYR A 625 -21.80 10.98 28.61
N PHE A 626 -21.03 10.42 29.55
CA PHE A 626 -21.38 9.20 30.26
C PHE A 626 -22.33 9.55 31.42
N LEU A 627 -23.52 8.95 31.45
CA LEU A 627 -24.42 9.05 32.59
C LEU A 627 -24.01 8.00 33.64
N GLY A 628 -23.22 8.42 34.62
CA GLY A 628 -22.97 7.62 35.82
C GLY A 628 -24.02 7.92 36.90
N GLY A 629 -24.76 6.88 37.33
CA GLY A 629 -25.51 6.88 38.59
C GLY A 629 -27.02 6.61 38.51
N GLY A 630 -27.44 5.45 39.01
CA GLY A 630 -28.67 5.19 39.78
C GLY A 630 -30.02 5.15 39.04
N GLY A 631 -30.07 4.97 37.71
CA GLY A 631 -31.31 5.08 36.95
C GLY A 631 -31.43 4.18 35.71
N LEU A 632 -32.64 4.10 35.14
CA LEU A 632 -33.06 3.22 34.01
C LEU A 632 -32.28 3.36 32.68
N LEU A 633 -31.30 4.28 32.60
CA LEU A 633 -30.44 4.52 31.44
C LEU A 633 -28.95 4.41 31.81
N GLU A 634 -28.63 3.59 32.82
CA GLU A 634 -27.26 3.27 33.23
C GLU A 634 -26.42 2.68 32.09
N ASP A 635 -25.12 2.99 32.10
CA ASP A 635 -24.08 2.46 31.21
C ASP A 635 -24.26 2.73 29.71
N GLN A 636 -24.90 3.85 29.35
CA GLN A 636 -25.08 4.25 27.96
C GLN A 636 -24.44 5.58 27.60
N TRP A 637 -23.75 5.57 26.46
CA TRP A 637 -23.28 6.77 25.78
C TRP A 637 -24.46 7.46 25.05
N VAL A 638 -24.85 8.65 25.52
CA VAL A 638 -26.00 9.40 24.99
C VAL A 638 -25.57 10.37 23.88
N CYS A 639 -26.12 10.21 22.67
CA CYS A 639 -25.94 11.11 21.52
C CYS A 639 -27.23 11.89 21.19
N CYS A 640 -27.05 13.12 20.69
CA CYS A 640 -27.77 13.87 19.63
C CYS A 640 -29.26 13.67 19.24
N ARG A 641 -30.04 12.75 19.81
CA ARG A 641 -31.46 12.54 19.45
C ARG A 641 -32.45 13.35 20.31
N GLN A 642 -31.99 14.18 21.23
CA GLN A 642 -32.86 15.01 22.06
C GLN A 642 -33.20 16.34 21.37
N GLN A 643 -34.50 16.65 21.31
CA GLN A 643 -35.06 17.74 20.52
C GLN A 643 -35.25 19.07 21.29
N THR A 644 -35.01 19.10 22.60
CA THR A 644 -35.31 20.26 23.45
C THR A 644 -34.06 21.04 23.88
N ALA A 645 -34.15 22.37 23.89
CA ALA A 645 -33.05 23.29 24.20
C ALA A 645 -32.59 23.21 25.67
N ASP A 646 -33.44 22.73 26.57
CA ASP A 646 -33.21 22.69 28.03
C ASP A 646 -32.51 21.39 28.50
N SER A 647 -32.04 20.57 27.56
CA SER A 647 -31.40 19.28 27.88
C SER A 647 -30.02 19.50 28.52
N PRO A 648 -29.66 18.77 29.61
CA PRO A 648 -28.35 18.89 30.25
C PRO A 648 -27.17 18.64 29.29
N GLY A 649 -26.11 19.45 29.38
CA GLY A 649 -24.83 19.21 28.70
C GLY A 649 -24.61 19.95 27.36
N CYS A 650 -25.40 20.99 27.03
CA CYS A 650 -25.09 21.83 25.87
C CYS A 650 -23.97 22.82 26.18
N ILE A 651 -22.79 22.64 25.58
CA ILE A 651 -21.67 23.60 25.63
C ILE A 651 -21.55 24.29 24.24
N PRO A 652 -21.32 25.61 24.16
CA PRO A 652 -21.08 26.27 22.88
C PRO A 652 -19.89 25.65 22.13
N CYS A 653 -20.08 25.25 20.87
CA CYS A 653 -19.03 24.71 20.00
C CYS A 653 -19.12 25.28 18.57
N GLN A 654 -18.04 25.16 17.79
CA GLN A 654 -18.04 25.59 16.38
C GLN A 654 -18.80 24.57 15.52
N HIS A 655 -19.76 25.03 14.75
CA HIS A 655 -20.55 24.14 13.89
C HIS A 655 -20.05 24.16 12.43
N ILE A 656 -20.38 23.12 11.64
CA ILE A 656 -20.16 23.11 10.19
C ILE A 656 -21.47 23.23 9.43
N ASP A 657 -21.41 23.95 8.31
CA ASP A 657 -22.60 24.46 7.70
C ASP A 657 -23.44 23.28 7.15
N GLN A 658 -23.07 22.58 6.11
CA GLN A 658 -23.75 21.44 5.45
C GLN A 658 -24.97 20.74 6.14
N PRO A 659 -26.14 20.63 5.46
CA PRO A 659 -27.34 19.96 5.98
C PRO A 659 -27.06 18.47 6.21
N ARG A 660 -27.88 17.79 7.02
CA ARG A 660 -27.75 16.33 7.16
C ARG A 660 -29.06 15.66 6.77
N ILE A 661 -29.04 14.97 5.63
CA ILE A 661 -29.98 13.88 5.34
C ILE A 661 -29.21 12.59 5.60
N PHE A 662 -29.69 11.78 6.54
CA PHE A 662 -29.21 10.41 6.68
C PHE A 662 -29.83 9.60 5.56
N VAL A 663 -29.03 9.32 4.53
CA VAL A 663 -29.44 8.45 3.44
C VAL A 663 -28.80 7.10 3.69
N GLU A 664 -29.63 6.09 3.83
CA GLU A 664 -29.17 4.71 3.73
C GLU A 664 -28.70 4.52 2.28
N ASP A 665 -27.39 4.37 2.08
CA ASP A 665 -26.87 4.12 0.74
C ASP A 665 -27.20 2.65 0.39
N PRO A 666 -28.14 2.40 -0.56
CA PRO A 666 -28.58 1.04 -0.87
C PRO A 666 -27.48 0.20 -1.52
N ARG A 667 -26.32 0.81 -1.86
CA ARG A 667 -25.16 0.11 -2.41
C ARG A 667 -24.21 -0.43 -1.33
N TYR A 668 -24.28 0.08 -0.09
CA TYR A 668 -23.28 -0.24 0.95
C TYR A 668 -23.83 -0.42 2.37
N GLY A 669 -25.15 -0.39 2.59
CA GLY A 669 -25.77 -0.74 3.89
C GLY A 669 -25.33 0.14 5.07
N SER A 670 -24.80 1.34 4.78
CA SER A 670 -24.38 2.32 5.78
C SER A 670 -25.22 3.57 5.67
N SER A 671 -25.66 4.10 6.81
CA SER A 671 -26.22 5.45 6.89
C SER A 671 -25.09 6.45 6.73
N THR A 672 -25.10 7.20 5.65
CA THR A 672 -24.14 8.29 5.40
C THR A 672 -24.86 9.61 5.62
N TRP A 673 -24.20 10.58 6.28
CA TRP A 673 -24.69 11.96 6.19
C TRP A 673 -24.44 12.42 4.77
N LYS A 674 -25.48 12.92 4.12
CA LYS A 674 -25.33 13.77 2.94
C LYS A 674 -25.72 15.19 3.33
N PRO A 675 -24.98 16.20 2.86
CA PRO A 675 -25.57 17.51 2.59
C PRO A 675 -26.89 17.27 1.84
N ALA A 676 -28.01 17.75 2.38
CA ALA A 676 -29.24 17.88 1.60
C ALA A 676 -28.97 18.53 0.24
#